data_AF-A0A2G9U4N5-F1
#
_entry.id   AF-A0A2G9U4N5-F1
#
_cell.length_a   1.000
_cell.length_b   1.000
_cell.length_c   1.000
_cell.angle_alpha   90.00
_cell.angle_beta   90.00
_cell.angle_gamma   90.00
#
_symmetry.space_group_name_H-M   'P 1'
#
loop_
_entity.id
_entity.type
_entity.pdbx_description
1 polymer ?
#
loop_
_entity_poly.entity_id
_entity_poly.type
_entity_poly.pdbx_seq_one_letter_code
_entity_poly.pdbx_strand_id
1 'polypeptide(L)'
;MTIGYPERVSFRDFRRRFGCLVEDELNSSIDNALDDRAAVSKILEGMDIHQHRYRLGISQKNGKAYIKVREWPWWRLYTKVIPLLAATRSDPSHHECEVRIRALEQQLHQLRVEKTQQQGRVEELEQRLADEVQAAHDLSQALDRESHTRVQLERRLQQWRDGKVTHLTMNVKSVSVHWNNNFISFVSRKRNNRDGWKSWSSDLPTKSRRPMISAKRWIEKATQECNWRGGYNNGEMEELKTENSELRTTVARLKREAEERVDAASGGEQLATLQKAKRELENKLREQEEELDDLAGTNQQLQQQITRLEMGAERLKADLSRESTTKETEIDEIRGQYQRRLRTLEDQLADLQDTNSSLVKENRVLEARARQYDLNTQSFEFSGEHYRRELRKALALLADTQTLLAHERESAPSQSLLRQLRDQLEDAEAAKMSALKGRHGLESELNEVRVQLEQALVAKSAAEDRALILLKEKNSGMALIEEKDEQYQQLMRKYKAAIQQTHLDHIAIADHIEQIAELEKAKQKLTEQLNEETSNAAFLAQHTVEKHKLLLSEQKARDLEAKLDLEIAQKQRLESIVIKLRDEVDSLQEQITEAGSSRDKENEALRKARKENQQLQETIEELQKRDLDSAHKKKSSRDEIDRLEESNKTLNAELKLAHRRIESLQAALSEGLGDESDAESESERLLDDGRSTG
;
A
#
# COMPACT_ATOMS: atom_id res chain seq x y z
N MET A 1 56.23 -13.71 40.26
CA MET A 1 55.32 -14.75 39.72
C MET A 1 55.85 -15.24 38.39
N THR A 2 55.49 -16.46 37.97
CA THR A 2 56.00 -17.13 36.77
C THR A 2 55.39 -16.57 35.48
N ILE A 3 56.22 -16.33 34.47
CA ILE A 3 55.77 -16.03 33.10
C ILE A 3 56.15 -17.22 32.22
N GLY A 4 55.16 -17.81 31.55
CA GLY A 4 55.30 -19.07 30.81
C GLY A 4 55.98 -18.91 29.44
N TYR A 5 56.39 -20.06 28.88
CA TYR A 5 56.72 -20.18 27.46
C TYR A 5 55.44 -20.17 26.60
N PRO A 6 55.49 -19.71 25.34
CA PRO A 6 54.47 -20.04 24.34
C PRO A 6 54.31 -21.56 24.21
N GLU A 7 53.08 -22.01 23.98
CA GLU A 7 52.73 -23.43 24.01
C GLU A 7 53.49 -24.26 22.96
N ARG A 8 53.79 -25.51 23.34
CA ARG A 8 54.33 -26.51 22.43
C ARG A 8 53.18 -27.05 21.57
N VAL A 9 52.86 -26.36 20.47
CA VAL A 9 51.91 -26.87 19.46
C VAL A 9 52.32 -28.30 19.08
N SER A 10 51.44 -29.27 19.33
CA SER A 10 51.75 -30.66 19.00
C SER A 10 51.72 -30.86 17.48
N PHE A 11 52.40 -31.90 16.96
CA PHE A 11 52.34 -32.20 15.53
C PHE A 11 50.89 -32.46 15.07
N ARG A 12 50.05 -33.02 15.95
CA ARG A 12 48.62 -33.24 15.75
C ARG A 12 47.81 -31.94 15.63
N ASP A 13 48.14 -30.93 16.44
CA ASP A 13 47.49 -29.61 16.38
C ASP A 13 47.95 -28.80 15.18
N PHE A 14 49.22 -28.92 14.80
CA PHE A 14 49.74 -28.32 13.57
C PHE A 14 49.01 -28.91 12.35
N ARG A 15 48.94 -30.25 12.25
CA ARG A 15 48.22 -30.97 11.19
C ARG A 15 46.77 -30.48 11.05
N ARG A 16 46.03 -30.35 12.16
CA ARG A 16 44.64 -29.84 12.17
C ARG A 16 44.50 -28.39 11.68
N ARG A 17 45.46 -27.52 12.01
CA ARG A 17 45.37 -26.07 11.71
C ARG A 17 45.89 -25.69 10.32
N PHE A 18 46.78 -26.51 9.75
CA PHE A 18 47.54 -26.15 8.55
C PHE A 18 47.41 -27.16 7.40
N GLY A 19 46.72 -28.30 7.57
CA GLY A 19 46.46 -29.25 6.49
C GLY A 19 45.60 -28.68 5.35
N CYS A 20 44.61 -27.83 5.66
CA CYS A 20 43.71 -27.19 4.71
C CYS A 20 44.36 -26.14 3.77
N LEU A 21 45.69 -26.02 3.79
CA LEU A 21 46.48 -25.10 2.97
C LEU A 21 47.32 -25.85 1.91
N VAL A 22 47.02 -27.12 1.67
CA VAL A 22 47.66 -28.00 0.69
C VAL A 22 46.58 -28.63 -0.18
N GLU A 23 46.89 -28.90 -1.44
CA GLU A 23 45.96 -29.42 -2.46
C GLU A 23 45.36 -30.79 -2.07
N ASP A 24 44.09 -31.03 -2.43
CA ASP A 24 43.30 -32.15 -1.92
C ASP A 24 43.84 -33.54 -2.28
N GLU A 25 44.53 -33.67 -3.42
CA GLU A 25 45.23 -34.92 -3.77
C GLU A 25 46.32 -35.25 -2.73
N LEU A 26 47.05 -34.26 -2.23
CA LEU A 26 48.05 -34.44 -1.19
C LEU A 26 47.42 -34.67 0.19
N ASN A 27 46.26 -34.06 0.47
CA ASN A 27 45.52 -34.28 1.73
C ASN A 27 45.18 -35.77 1.93
N SER A 28 44.81 -36.50 0.86
CA SER A 28 44.61 -37.95 0.91
C SER A 28 45.87 -38.74 1.35
N SER A 29 47.05 -38.26 0.96
CA SER A 29 48.36 -38.84 1.29
C SER A 29 48.85 -38.41 2.69
N ILE A 30 48.40 -37.25 3.17
CA ILE A 30 48.62 -36.77 4.54
C ILE A 30 47.74 -37.55 5.52
N ASP A 31 46.50 -37.86 5.17
CA ASP A 31 45.61 -38.58 6.09
C ASP A 31 45.91 -40.07 6.27
N ASN A 32 46.51 -40.70 5.26
CA ASN A 32 47.09 -42.04 5.37
C ASN A 32 48.46 -42.06 6.14
N ALA A 33 48.94 -40.94 6.69
CA ALA A 33 50.19 -40.92 7.45
C ALA A 33 50.03 -41.43 8.90
N LEU A 34 50.72 -42.53 9.22
CA LEU A 34 50.74 -43.20 10.53
C LEU A 34 51.43 -42.40 11.66
N ASP A 35 52.21 -41.37 11.34
CA ASP A 35 52.88 -40.49 12.31
C ASP A 35 52.54 -39.02 12.01
N ASP A 36 51.99 -38.31 13.01
CA ASP A 36 51.69 -36.88 12.90
C ASP A 36 52.93 -36.04 12.58
N ARG A 37 54.13 -36.46 12.97
CA ARG A 37 55.38 -35.77 12.59
C ARG A 37 55.65 -35.87 11.09
N ALA A 38 55.36 -37.02 10.48
CA ALA A 38 55.48 -37.23 9.04
C ALA A 38 54.40 -36.47 8.26
N ALA A 39 53.17 -36.42 8.80
CA ALA A 39 52.10 -35.58 8.26
C ALA A 39 52.50 -34.09 8.24
N VAL A 40 53.10 -33.58 9.33
CA VAL A 40 53.59 -32.19 9.40
C VAL A 40 54.73 -31.93 8.41
N SER A 41 55.66 -32.87 8.20
CA SER A 41 56.68 -32.75 7.14
C SER A 41 56.05 -32.66 5.74
N LYS A 42 55.08 -33.53 5.41
CA LYS A 42 54.36 -33.48 4.13
C LYS A 42 53.62 -32.16 3.91
N ILE A 43 52.96 -31.64 4.95
CA ILE A 43 52.26 -30.34 4.88
C ILE A 43 53.26 -29.21 4.58
N LEU A 44 54.38 -29.16 5.31
CA LEU A 44 55.42 -28.14 5.10
C LEU A 44 56.07 -28.25 3.71
N GLU A 45 56.24 -29.47 3.18
CA GLU A 45 56.77 -29.70 1.83
C GLU A 45 55.76 -29.32 0.74
N GLY A 46 54.46 -29.59 0.93
CA GLY A 46 53.38 -29.10 0.05
C GLY A 46 53.19 -27.57 0.08
N MET A 47 53.65 -26.89 1.13
CA MET A 47 53.72 -25.42 1.24
C MET A 47 55.00 -24.81 0.64
N ASP A 48 55.84 -25.59 -0.04
CA ASP A 48 57.18 -25.19 -0.53
C ASP A 48 58.15 -24.73 0.59
N ILE A 49 57.89 -25.15 1.83
CA ILE A 49 58.75 -24.90 3.00
C ILE A 49 59.67 -26.10 3.19
N HIS A 50 60.67 -26.24 2.32
CA HIS A 50 61.61 -27.37 2.36
C HIS A 50 62.33 -27.55 3.71
N GLN A 51 62.75 -28.78 3.99
CA GLN A 51 63.33 -29.25 5.26
C GLN A 51 64.54 -28.47 5.81
N HIS A 52 65.21 -27.64 5.00
CA HIS A 52 66.28 -26.76 5.49
C HIS A 52 65.77 -25.47 6.16
N ARG A 53 64.52 -25.04 5.89
CA ARG A 53 63.88 -23.85 6.49
C ARG A 53 63.27 -24.14 7.86
N TYR A 54 62.85 -25.37 8.13
CA TYR A 54 62.22 -25.79 9.39
C TYR A 54 63.10 -26.73 10.23
N ARG A 55 62.71 -26.99 11.48
CA ARG A 55 63.31 -28.03 12.34
C ARG A 55 62.25 -28.72 13.22
N LEU A 56 61.85 -29.93 12.85
CA LEU A 56 60.95 -30.76 13.66
C LEU A 56 61.75 -31.47 14.78
N GLY A 57 61.97 -30.76 15.89
CA GLY A 57 62.75 -31.24 17.04
C GLY A 57 63.08 -30.12 18.02
N ILE A 58 63.57 -30.48 19.21
CA ILE A 58 63.69 -29.56 20.35
C ILE A 58 64.56 -28.31 20.02
N SER A 59 64.01 -27.14 20.34
CA SER A 59 64.60 -25.84 20.01
C SER A 59 65.87 -25.52 20.80
N GLN A 60 66.94 -25.17 20.07
CA GLN A 60 68.06 -24.37 20.60
C GLN A 60 68.39 -23.16 19.71
N LYS A 61 68.20 -23.24 18.38
CA LYS A 61 68.52 -22.11 17.48
C LYS A 61 67.56 -20.91 17.64
N ASN A 62 66.26 -21.14 17.77
CA ASN A 62 65.31 -20.04 18.04
C ASN A 62 65.52 -19.42 19.43
N GLY A 63 66.05 -20.15 20.42
CA GLY A 63 66.40 -19.58 21.72
C GLY A 63 67.40 -18.42 21.61
N LYS A 64 68.46 -18.58 20.80
CA LYS A 64 69.48 -17.53 20.61
C LYS A 64 68.99 -16.33 19.78
N ALA A 65 68.10 -16.56 18.80
CA ALA A 65 67.44 -15.48 18.08
C ALA A 65 66.45 -14.72 18.97
N TYR A 66 65.61 -15.45 19.71
CA TYR A 66 64.64 -14.90 20.65
C TYR A 66 65.33 -14.11 21.78
N ILE A 67 66.47 -14.54 22.32
CA ILE A 67 67.22 -13.76 23.31
C ILE A 67 67.61 -12.38 22.77
N LYS A 68 68.11 -12.29 21.52
CA LYS A 68 68.43 -11.00 20.88
C LYS A 68 67.19 -10.12 20.65
N VAL A 69 66.03 -10.71 20.39
CA VAL A 69 64.79 -9.99 20.05
C VAL A 69 63.93 -9.66 21.29
N ARG A 70 64.00 -10.45 22.37
CA ARG A 70 63.25 -10.27 23.63
C ARG A 70 63.58 -8.95 24.36
N GLU A 71 64.79 -8.46 24.19
CA GLU A 71 65.26 -7.19 24.74
C GLU A 71 65.08 -6.01 23.77
N TRP A 72 64.67 -6.27 22.53
CA TRP A 72 64.37 -5.23 21.55
C TRP A 72 63.02 -4.57 21.90
N PRO A 73 62.95 -3.23 22.07
CA PRO A 73 61.72 -2.55 22.52
C PRO A 73 60.52 -2.83 21.62
N TRP A 74 60.72 -2.84 20.29
CA TRP A 74 59.68 -3.12 19.30
C TRP A 74 59.01 -4.49 19.46
N TRP A 75 59.76 -5.53 19.87
CA TRP A 75 59.18 -6.84 20.14
C TRP A 75 58.34 -6.86 21.42
N ARG A 76 58.75 -6.11 22.45
CA ARG A 76 57.97 -5.93 23.69
C ARG A 76 56.70 -5.11 23.46
N LEU A 77 56.73 -4.16 22.50
CA LEU A 77 55.55 -3.44 22.05
C LEU A 77 54.62 -4.36 21.26
N TYR A 78 55.12 -5.00 20.20
CA TYR A 78 54.39 -5.95 19.34
C TYR A 78 53.67 -7.06 20.13
N THR A 79 54.35 -7.69 21.10
CA THR A 79 53.77 -8.73 21.95
C THR A 79 52.76 -8.23 23.00
N LYS A 80 52.71 -6.93 23.27
CA LYS A 80 51.66 -6.29 24.10
C LYS A 80 50.49 -5.76 23.25
N VAL A 81 50.78 -5.25 22.07
CA VAL A 81 49.79 -4.62 21.17
C VAL A 81 48.97 -5.66 20.41
N ILE A 82 49.53 -6.83 20.06
CA ILE A 82 48.76 -7.92 19.41
C ILE A 82 47.55 -8.37 20.26
N PRO A 83 47.69 -8.67 21.56
CA PRO A 83 46.53 -8.99 22.41
C PRO A 83 45.49 -7.87 22.48
N LEU A 84 45.91 -6.60 22.39
CA LEU A 84 45.00 -5.45 22.41
C LEU A 84 44.27 -5.27 21.07
N LEU A 85 44.95 -5.47 19.93
CA LEU A 85 44.35 -5.50 18.59
C LEU A 85 43.43 -6.71 18.37
N ALA A 86 43.66 -7.80 19.10
CA ALA A 86 42.72 -8.91 19.18
C ALA A 86 41.51 -8.53 20.04
N ALA A 87 41.74 -7.94 21.23
CA ALA A 87 40.68 -7.54 22.15
C ALA A 87 39.72 -6.49 21.57
N THR A 88 40.21 -5.48 20.84
CA THR A 88 39.34 -4.50 20.16
C THR A 88 38.57 -5.10 18.97
N ARG A 89 39.08 -6.16 18.34
CA ARG A 89 38.35 -6.96 17.35
C ARG A 89 37.39 -7.99 17.95
N SER A 90 37.50 -8.26 19.25
CA SER A 90 36.64 -9.17 19.99
C SER A 90 35.96 -8.46 21.17
N ASP A 91 35.70 -7.16 21.04
CA ASP A 91 34.98 -6.42 22.06
C ASP A 91 33.52 -6.93 22.05
N PRO A 92 33.03 -7.49 23.18
CA PRO A 92 31.70 -8.09 23.21
C PRO A 92 30.61 -7.06 22.94
N SER A 93 30.80 -5.78 23.31
CA SER A 93 29.82 -4.72 23.07
C SER A 93 29.65 -4.43 21.57
N HIS A 94 30.76 -4.35 20.83
CA HIS A 94 30.76 -4.15 19.38
C HIS A 94 30.12 -5.36 18.67
N HIS A 95 30.46 -6.59 19.08
CA HIS A 95 29.89 -7.80 18.48
C HIS A 95 28.40 -7.96 18.77
N GLU A 96 27.93 -7.66 19.99
CA GLU A 96 26.51 -7.63 20.32
C GLU A 96 25.76 -6.60 19.46
N CYS A 97 26.35 -5.44 19.20
CA CYS A 97 25.74 -4.41 18.36
C CYS A 97 25.72 -4.81 16.87
N GLU A 98 26.78 -5.45 16.33
CA GLU A 98 26.74 -6.07 15.00
C GLU A 98 25.61 -7.10 14.87
N VAL A 99 25.50 -8.02 15.84
CA VAL A 99 24.47 -9.07 15.86
C VAL A 99 23.08 -8.45 15.98
N ARG A 100 22.94 -7.36 16.75
CA ARG A 100 21.70 -6.58 16.86
C ARG A 100 21.30 -5.94 15.52
N ILE A 101 22.26 -5.36 14.80
CA ILE A 101 22.03 -4.77 13.46
C ILE A 101 21.62 -5.87 12.46
N ARG A 102 22.37 -6.98 12.38
CA ARG A 102 22.05 -8.12 11.50
C ARG A 102 20.67 -8.72 11.76
N ALA A 103 20.24 -8.80 13.03
CA ALA A 103 18.90 -9.26 13.38
C ALA A 103 17.80 -8.28 12.92
N LEU A 104 18.03 -6.97 13.01
CA LEU A 104 17.11 -5.94 12.51
C LEU A 104 17.03 -5.96 10.97
N GLU A 105 18.16 -6.17 10.26
CA GLU A 105 18.21 -6.33 8.81
C GLU A 105 17.37 -7.54 8.34
N GLN A 106 17.50 -8.68 9.01
CA GLN A 106 16.73 -9.90 8.70
C GLN A 106 15.22 -9.68 8.91
N GLN A 107 14.83 -9.04 10.02
CA GLN A 107 13.42 -8.72 10.29
C GLN A 107 12.87 -7.67 9.30
N LEU A 108 13.66 -6.69 8.88
CA LEU A 108 13.30 -5.74 7.83
C LEU A 108 13.11 -6.44 6.47
N HIS A 109 13.99 -7.38 6.13
CA HIS A 109 13.85 -8.18 4.91
C HIS A 109 12.59 -9.05 4.93
N GLN A 110 12.32 -9.73 6.06
CA GLN A 110 11.10 -10.54 6.26
C GLN A 110 9.83 -9.71 6.09
N LEU A 111 9.69 -8.59 6.82
CA LEU A 111 8.52 -7.69 6.70
C LEU A 111 8.36 -7.14 5.27
N ARG A 112 9.45 -6.87 4.56
CA ARG A 112 9.41 -6.40 3.17
C ARG A 112 8.92 -7.48 2.21
N VAL A 113 9.34 -8.73 2.39
CA VAL A 113 8.84 -9.89 1.61
C VAL A 113 7.36 -10.14 1.92
N GLU A 114 6.98 -10.20 3.20
CA GLU A 114 5.57 -10.34 3.64
C GLU A 114 4.69 -9.25 3.02
N LYS A 115 5.13 -7.98 3.07
CA LYS A 115 4.42 -6.87 2.44
C LYS A 115 4.21 -7.11 0.95
N THR A 116 5.25 -7.46 0.19
CA THR A 116 5.10 -7.70 -1.26
C THR A 116 4.16 -8.87 -1.58
N GLN A 117 4.09 -9.89 -0.72
CA GLN A 117 3.13 -10.98 -0.87
C GLN A 117 1.68 -10.53 -0.62
N GLN A 118 1.45 -9.69 0.40
CA GLN A 118 0.11 -9.13 0.66
C GLN A 118 -0.31 -8.12 -0.41
N GLN A 119 0.62 -7.32 -0.95
CA GLN A 119 0.36 -6.42 -2.09
C GLN A 119 -0.12 -7.22 -3.32
N GLY A 120 0.61 -8.26 -3.73
CA GLY A 120 0.17 -9.13 -4.83
C GLY A 120 -1.18 -9.81 -4.56
N ARG A 121 -1.47 -10.20 -3.32
CA ARG A 121 -2.79 -10.73 -2.93
C ARG A 121 -3.90 -9.69 -3.02
N VAL A 122 -3.62 -8.42 -2.72
CA VAL A 122 -4.59 -7.33 -2.91
C VAL A 122 -4.78 -7.02 -4.39
N GLU A 123 -3.72 -7.01 -5.20
CA GLU A 123 -3.80 -6.86 -6.67
C GLU A 123 -4.66 -7.99 -7.31
N GLU A 124 -4.50 -9.24 -6.86
CA GLU A 124 -5.39 -10.35 -7.26
C GLU A 124 -6.86 -10.12 -6.85
N LEU A 125 -7.11 -9.59 -5.66
CA LEU A 125 -8.48 -9.29 -5.19
C LEU A 125 -9.08 -8.08 -5.92
N GLU A 126 -8.28 -7.07 -6.27
CA GLU A 126 -8.70 -5.95 -7.12
C GLU A 126 -9.09 -6.41 -8.51
N GLN A 127 -8.31 -7.31 -9.13
CA GLN A 127 -8.64 -7.86 -10.45
C GLN A 127 -9.94 -8.67 -10.40
N ARG A 128 -10.09 -9.60 -9.45
CA ARG A 128 -11.33 -10.40 -9.29
C ARG A 128 -12.54 -9.52 -8.99
N LEU A 129 -12.36 -8.44 -8.22
CA LEU A 129 -13.41 -7.45 -7.97
C LEU A 129 -13.81 -6.71 -9.25
N ALA A 130 -12.84 -6.31 -10.08
CA ALA A 130 -13.12 -5.68 -11.37
C ALA A 130 -13.87 -6.62 -12.32
N ASP A 131 -13.49 -7.90 -12.37
CA ASP A 131 -14.15 -8.92 -13.18
C ASP A 131 -15.62 -9.14 -12.76
N GLU A 132 -15.91 -9.25 -11.45
CA GLU A 132 -17.29 -9.39 -10.95
C GLU A 132 -18.12 -8.10 -11.08
N VAL A 133 -17.51 -6.92 -10.93
CA VAL A 133 -18.18 -5.63 -11.19
C VAL A 133 -18.53 -5.48 -12.68
N GLN A 134 -17.64 -5.92 -13.58
CA GLN A 134 -17.94 -5.97 -15.02
C GLN A 134 -19.05 -6.98 -15.33
N ALA A 135 -19.03 -8.17 -14.71
CA ALA A 135 -20.10 -9.16 -14.87
C ALA A 135 -21.46 -8.63 -14.38
N ALA A 136 -21.51 -7.96 -13.23
CA ALA A 136 -22.71 -7.29 -12.72
C ALA A 136 -23.20 -6.16 -13.64
N HIS A 137 -22.27 -5.41 -14.27
CA HIS A 137 -22.60 -4.38 -15.25
C HIS A 137 -23.21 -4.99 -16.53
N ASP A 138 -22.60 -6.04 -17.08
CA ASP A 138 -23.08 -6.70 -18.30
C ASP A 138 -24.43 -7.41 -18.08
N LEU A 139 -24.65 -8.00 -16.90
CA LEU A 139 -25.95 -8.50 -16.47
C LEU A 139 -26.99 -7.37 -16.34
N SER A 140 -26.60 -6.18 -15.86
CA SER A 140 -27.49 -5.02 -15.84
C SER A 140 -27.85 -4.54 -17.25
N GLN A 141 -26.90 -4.52 -18.19
CA GLN A 141 -27.22 -4.21 -19.59
C GLN A 141 -28.13 -5.27 -20.22
N ALA A 142 -27.99 -6.55 -19.86
CA ALA A 142 -28.91 -7.61 -20.30
C ALA A 142 -30.32 -7.39 -19.74
N LEU A 143 -30.43 -7.04 -18.46
CA LEU A 143 -31.69 -6.69 -17.80
C LEU A 143 -32.42 -5.50 -18.48
N ASP A 144 -31.67 -4.47 -18.90
CA ASP A 144 -32.24 -3.31 -19.62
C ASP A 144 -32.77 -3.68 -21.01
N ARG A 145 -32.12 -4.65 -21.68
CA ARG A 145 -32.56 -5.20 -22.96
C ARG A 145 -33.83 -6.04 -22.79
N GLU A 146 -33.88 -6.94 -21.82
CA GLU A 146 -35.09 -7.76 -21.59
C GLU A 146 -36.25 -6.95 -20.99
N SER A 147 -35.96 -5.87 -20.26
CA SER A 147 -36.99 -4.89 -19.88
C SER A 147 -37.60 -4.22 -21.12
N HIS A 148 -36.79 -3.94 -22.15
CA HIS A 148 -37.28 -3.41 -23.42
C HIS A 148 -38.07 -4.45 -24.25
N THR A 149 -37.61 -5.69 -24.36
CA THR A 149 -38.35 -6.75 -25.08
C THR A 149 -39.70 -7.00 -24.41
N ARG A 150 -39.74 -7.09 -23.07
CA ARG A 150 -40.97 -7.25 -22.29
C ARG A 150 -41.96 -6.10 -22.55
N VAL A 151 -41.51 -4.84 -22.47
CA VAL A 151 -42.37 -3.68 -22.73
C VAL A 151 -42.86 -3.63 -24.18
N GLN A 152 -42.06 -4.08 -25.15
CA GLN A 152 -42.50 -4.21 -26.55
C GLN A 152 -43.55 -5.32 -26.71
N LEU A 153 -43.40 -6.46 -26.03
CA LEU A 153 -44.37 -7.56 -26.03
C LEU A 153 -45.69 -7.16 -25.34
N GLU A 154 -45.61 -6.49 -24.20
CA GLU A 154 -46.77 -5.94 -23.47
C GLU A 154 -47.53 -4.91 -24.34
N ARG A 155 -46.81 -4.08 -25.10
CA ARG A 155 -47.40 -3.18 -26.13
C ARG A 155 -48.00 -3.94 -27.32
N ARG A 156 -47.33 -4.97 -27.86
CA ARG A 156 -47.87 -5.83 -28.95
C ARG A 156 -49.16 -6.53 -28.52
N LEU A 157 -49.21 -7.09 -27.32
CA LEU A 157 -50.41 -7.69 -26.73
C LEU A 157 -51.53 -6.68 -26.54
N GLN A 158 -51.22 -5.47 -26.07
CA GLN A 158 -52.22 -4.43 -25.90
C GLN A 158 -52.78 -3.95 -27.25
N GLN A 159 -51.91 -3.64 -28.22
CA GLN A 159 -52.31 -3.33 -29.61
C GLN A 159 -53.11 -4.46 -30.27
N TRP A 160 -52.82 -5.73 -29.93
CA TRP A 160 -53.59 -6.88 -30.41
C TRP A 160 -54.99 -6.93 -29.78
N ARG A 161 -55.11 -6.70 -28.47
CA ARG A 161 -56.41 -6.59 -27.78
C ARG A 161 -57.23 -5.43 -28.33
N ASP A 162 -56.65 -4.24 -28.44
CA ASP A 162 -57.32 -3.04 -28.94
C ASP A 162 -57.64 -3.18 -30.44
N GLY A 163 -56.78 -3.83 -31.21
CA GLY A 163 -57.01 -4.22 -32.61
C GLY A 163 -58.18 -5.20 -32.78
N LYS A 164 -58.38 -6.13 -31.82
CA LYS A 164 -59.54 -7.04 -31.84
C LYS A 164 -60.81 -6.37 -31.31
N VAL A 165 -60.74 -5.50 -30.30
CA VAL A 165 -61.88 -4.67 -29.86
C VAL A 165 -62.33 -3.75 -31.00
N THR A 166 -61.40 -3.09 -31.70
CA THR A 166 -61.71 -2.26 -32.87
C THR A 166 -62.20 -3.10 -34.05
N HIS A 167 -61.66 -4.29 -34.32
CA HIS A 167 -62.19 -5.18 -35.37
C HIS A 167 -63.59 -5.72 -35.03
N LEU A 168 -63.90 -6.04 -33.77
CA LEU A 168 -65.25 -6.44 -33.35
C LEU A 168 -66.22 -5.25 -33.43
N THR A 169 -65.78 -4.07 -32.97
CA THR A 169 -66.53 -2.81 -33.11
C THR A 169 -66.73 -2.44 -34.58
N MET A 170 -65.75 -2.70 -35.44
CA MET A 170 -65.84 -2.51 -36.89
C MET A 170 -66.63 -3.62 -37.57
N ASN A 171 -66.76 -4.83 -37.04
CA ASN A 171 -67.70 -5.83 -37.57
C ASN A 171 -69.14 -5.43 -37.21
N VAL A 172 -69.41 -5.01 -35.97
CA VAL A 172 -70.74 -4.49 -35.58
C VAL A 172 -71.08 -3.23 -36.38
N LYS A 173 -70.15 -2.27 -36.48
CA LYS A 173 -70.30 -1.08 -37.32
C LYS A 173 -70.35 -1.42 -38.81
N SER A 174 -69.67 -2.46 -39.30
CA SER A 174 -69.72 -2.87 -40.71
C SER A 174 -71.02 -3.60 -41.04
N VAL A 175 -71.60 -4.41 -40.15
CA VAL A 175 -72.98 -4.93 -40.33
C VAL A 175 -73.97 -3.76 -40.39
N SER A 176 -73.83 -2.79 -39.48
CA SER A 176 -74.62 -1.54 -39.49
C SER A 176 -74.36 -0.66 -40.72
N VAL A 177 -73.13 -0.63 -41.25
CA VAL A 177 -72.70 0.17 -42.41
C VAL A 177 -72.84 -0.60 -43.73
N HIS A 178 -73.08 -1.91 -43.74
CA HIS A 178 -73.53 -2.65 -44.92
C HIS A 178 -75.02 -2.35 -45.13
N TRP A 179 -75.80 -2.31 -44.03
CA TRP A 179 -77.11 -1.68 -43.99
C TRP A 179 -77.07 -0.21 -44.47
N ASN A 180 -76.17 0.62 -43.92
CA ASN A 180 -76.13 2.05 -44.24
C ASN A 180 -75.45 2.40 -45.59
N ASN A 181 -74.60 1.54 -46.16
CA ASN A 181 -73.98 1.76 -47.47
C ASN A 181 -74.85 1.23 -48.62
N ASN A 182 -75.76 0.29 -48.37
CA ASN A 182 -76.90 0.06 -49.27
C ASN A 182 -77.77 1.33 -49.41
N PHE A 183 -77.72 2.25 -48.44
CA PHE A 183 -78.38 3.56 -48.48
C PHE A 183 -77.46 4.67 -49.05
N ILE A 184 -76.14 4.64 -48.76
CA ILE A 184 -75.18 5.70 -49.12
C ILE A 184 -74.43 5.46 -50.46
N SER A 185 -74.56 4.29 -51.10
CA SER A 185 -74.10 4.07 -52.48
C SER A 185 -74.75 4.99 -53.53
N PHE A 186 -75.77 5.77 -53.12
CA PHE A 186 -76.50 6.72 -53.94
C PHE A 186 -75.72 8.03 -54.26
N VAL A 187 -74.67 8.40 -53.51
CA VAL A 187 -74.03 9.73 -53.63
C VAL A 187 -72.50 9.69 -53.88
N SER A 188 -72.12 10.18 -55.07
CA SER A 188 -70.78 10.46 -55.64
C SER A 188 -69.62 10.79 -54.66
N ARG A 189 -68.36 10.37 -54.86
CA ARG A 189 -67.43 10.32 -56.04
C ARG A 189 -66.72 11.68 -56.35
N LYS A 190 -65.39 11.63 -56.62
CA LYS A 190 -64.38 12.73 -56.86
C LYS A 190 -63.91 13.41 -55.56
N ARG A 191 -62.70 13.96 -55.33
CA ARG A 191 -61.31 14.11 -55.91
C ARG A 191 -60.66 15.26 -55.06
N ASN A 192 -59.35 15.61 -54.98
CA ASN A 192 -58.03 15.04 -55.31
C ASN A 192 -56.91 15.98 -54.74
N ASN A 193 -55.65 15.51 -54.57
CA ASN A 193 -54.39 16.32 -54.60
C ASN A 193 -54.12 17.39 -53.47
N ARG A 194 -52.91 17.93 -53.20
CA ARG A 194 -51.53 17.75 -53.76
C ARG A 194 -50.34 18.17 -52.83
N ASP A 195 -49.16 17.59 -53.12
CA ASP A 195 -47.70 17.90 -52.94
C ASP A 195 -47.15 19.19 -52.25
N GLY A 196 -45.94 19.07 -51.61
CA GLY A 196 -44.98 20.17 -51.27
C GLY A 196 -43.69 19.72 -50.53
N TRP A 197 -42.49 20.32 -50.77
CA TRP A 197 -41.16 19.84 -50.26
C TRP A 197 -40.03 20.93 -50.18
N LYS A 198 -38.98 20.73 -49.32
CA LYS A 198 -37.52 21.17 -49.43
C LYS A 198 -37.13 22.68 -49.26
N SER A 199 -35.89 23.16 -48.94
CA SER A 199 -34.59 22.59 -48.41
C SER A 199 -33.47 23.66 -48.04
N TRP A 200 -32.61 23.37 -47.04
CA TRP A 200 -31.14 23.69 -46.76
C TRP A 200 -30.41 25.09 -46.76
N SER A 201 -29.78 25.43 -45.60
CA SER A 201 -28.32 25.62 -45.22
C SER A 201 -27.28 26.69 -45.75
N SER A 202 -26.43 27.26 -44.82
CA SER A 202 -24.92 27.37 -44.83
C SER A 202 -24.10 28.74 -44.79
N ASP A 203 -23.64 29.16 -43.58
CA ASP A 203 -22.26 29.53 -43.03
C ASP A 203 -21.16 30.51 -43.61
N LEU A 204 -20.18 30.88 -42.71
CA LEU A 204 -18.75 31.43 -42.85
C LEU A 204 -18.47 32.98 -42.83
N PRO A 205 -17.20 33.56 -42.69
CA PRO A 205 -15.82 33.09 -42.27
C PRO A 205 -14.89 34.09 -41.43
N THR A 206 -13.56 33.79 -41.28
CA THR A 206 -12.30 34.66 -41.12
C THR A 206 -11.53 34.76 -39.76
N LYS A 207 -10.20 35.06 -39.57
CA LYS A 207 -8.83 34.95 -40.24
C LYS A 207 -7.68 35.35 -39.21
N SER A 208 -6.35 35.19 -39.49
CA SER A 208 -5.21 35.27 -38.48
C SER A 208 -3.87 35.98 -38.94
N ARG A 209 -2.90 36.33 -38.03
CA ARG A 209 -1.57 37.01 -38.35
C ARG A 209 -0.35 36.82 -37.37
N ARG A 210 0.89 37.29 -37.74
CA ARG A 210 2.27 37.21 -37.08
C ARG A 210 3.24 38.37 -37.55
N PRO A 211 4.36 38.80 -36.85
CA PRO A 211 5.83 38.54 -37.18
C PRO A 211 6.90 38.74 -36.00
N MET A 212 8.21 39.16 -36.12
CA MET A 212 9.52 38.41 -36.38
C MET A 212 10.92 39.21 -36.12
N ILE A 213 12.15 38.59 -35.86
CA ILE A 213 13.64 38.96 -36.19
C ILE A 213 14.82 39.40 -35.14
N SER A 214 16.10 38.82 -35.23
CA SER A 214 17.61 39.18 -34.91
C SER A 214 18.30 39.58 -33.51
N ALA A 215 19.65 39.81 -33.19
CA ALA A 215 21.12 39.37 -33.44
C ALA A 215 22.24 40.29 -32.67
N LYS A 216 23.64 40.23 -32.49
CA LYS A 216 24.91 39.33 -32.42
C LYS A 216 26.35 40.04 -32.04
N ARG A 217 27.42 39.35 -31.47
CA ARG A 217 28.98 39.57 -31.36
C ARG A 217 29.71 40.59 -30.35
N TRP A 218 31.08 40.75 -30.05
CA TRP A 218 32.37 39.94 -29.75
C TRP A 218 33.68 40.73 -29.19
N ILE A 219 34.94 40.16 -28.96
CA ILE A 219 36.10 40.57 -28.01
C ILE A 219 37.66 40.32 -28.46
N GLU A 220 38.81 40.90 -27.86
CA GLU A 220 40.33 40.75 -28.25
C GLU A 220 41.59 41.08 -27.23
N LYS A 221 42.97 41.01 -27.55
CA LYS A 221 44.27 41.11 -26.63
C LYS A 221 45.80 41.41 -27.21
N ALA A 222 46.96 41.63 -26.43
CA ALA A 222 48.44 41.99 -26.83
C ALA A 222 49.78 41.67 -25.90
N THR A 223 51.10 42.07 -26.22
CA THR A 223 52.54 41.74 -25.60
C THR A 223 53.73 42.86 -25.68
N GLN A 224 55.13 42.93 -25.45
CA GLN A 224 56.51 42.23 -25.08
C GLN A 224 57.72 43.31 -24.78
N GLU A 225 59.12 43.31 -24.53
CA GLU A 225 60.49 42.57 -24.29
C GLU A 225 61.71 43.50 -23.67
N CYS A 226 63.13 43.48 -23.57
CA CYS A 226 64.50 42.85 -24.01
C CYS A 226 65.90 43.23 -23.17
N ASN A 227 67.24 43.08 -23.61
CA ASN A 227 68.62 43.25 -22.83
C ASN A 227 69.99 43.77 -23.60
N TRP A 228 71.39 43.83 -23.36
CA TRP A 228 72.61 43.38 -22.47
C TRP A 228 74.13 44.02 -22.77
N ARG A 229 75.27 44.05 -21.91
CA ARG A 229 76.76 44.55 -22.18
C ARG A 229 78.03 44.54 -21.11
N GLY A 230 79.41 44.57 -21.44
CA GLY A 230 80.64 45.13 -20.63
C GLY A 230 82.22 44.70 -20.78
N GLY A 231 83.27 45.60 -20.67
CA GLY A 231 84.79 45.33 -20.53
C GLY A 231 85.85 46.33 -21.20
N TYR A 232 87.24 46.37 -21.19
CA TYR A 232 88.45 45.96 -20.32
C TYR A 232 89.92 46.25 -20.96
N ASN A 233 91.07 46.67 -20.29
CA ASN A 233 92.53 46.64 -20.80
C ASN A 233 93.75 46.89 -19.77
N ASN A 234 95.05 46.68 -20.14
CA ASN A 234 96.27 46.59 -19.24
C ASN A 234 97.60 47.21 -19.82
N GLY A 235 98.55 47.71 -18.98
CA GLY A 235 99.78 48.41 -19.46
C GLY A 235 101.02 48.55 -18.53
N GLU A 236 100.91 48.53 -17.20
CA GLU A 236 102.06 48.56 -16.24
C GLU A 236 102.85 47.23 -16.21
N MET A 237 102.71 46.43 -17.27
CA MET A 237 102.76 44.97 -17.24
C MET A 237 104.17 44.37 -17.15
N GLU A 238 105.23 45.12 -17.51
CA GLU A 238 106.60 44.60 -17.64
C GLU A 238 107.48 44.81 -16.40
N GLU A 239 107.47 46.00 -15.79
CA GLU A 239 108.18 46.22 -14.52
C GLU A 239 107.46 45.53 -13.36
N LEU A 240 106.12 45.52 -13.40
CA LEU A 240 105.34 44.59 -12.58
C LEU A 240 105.71 43.13 -12.84
N LYS A 241 106.38 42.74 -13.95
CA LYS A 241 106.60 41.32 -14.33
C LYS A 241 107.79 40.67 -13.63
N THR A 242 108.89 41.40 -13.44
CA THR A 242 110.07 40.93 -12.69
C THR A 242 109.79 40.97 -11.19
N GLU A 243 109.17 42.04 -10.69
CA GLU A 243 108.67 42.09 -9.32
C GLU A 243 107.55 41.06 -9.12
N ASN A 244 106.69 40.81 -10.13
CA ASN A 244 105.80 39.63 -10.14
C ASN A 244 106.56 38.31 -10.06
N SER A 245 107.83 38.18 -10.46
CA SER A 245 108.49 36.86 -10.43
C SER A 245 108.88 36.47 -9.00
N GLU A 246 109.39 37.43 -8.22
CA GLU A 246 109.75 37.25 -6.81
C GLU A 246 108.52 37.36 -5.90
N LEU A 247 107.58 38.25 -6.23
CA LEU A 247 106.24 38.19 -5.67
C LEU A 247 105.53 36.89 -6.06
N ARG A 248 105.72 36.28 -7.24
CA ARG A 248 105.08 34.97 -7.56
C ARG A 248 105.70 33.83 -6.79
N THR A 249 106.99 33.82 -6.47
CA THR A 249 107.56 32.74 -5.64
C THR A 249 107.19 32.91 -4.17
N THR A 250 107.22 34.14 -3.64
CA THR A 250 106.78 34.42 -2.26
C THR A 250 105.27 34.32 -2.09
N VAL A 251 104.47 34.80 -3.04
CA VAL A 251 103.00 34.57 -3.11
C VAL A 251 102.68 33.14 -3.48
N ALA A 252 103.49 32.37 -4.21
CA ALA A 252 103.25 30.92 -4.36
C ALA A 252 103.51 30.18 -3.05
N ARG A 253 104.53 30.56 -2.28
CA ARG A 253 104.77 29.98 -0.95
C ARG A 253 103.67 30.40 0.04
N LEU A 254 103.31 31.68 0.10
CA LEU A 254 102.26 32.19 0.97
C LEU A 254 100.86 31.76 0.51
N LYS A 255 100.62 31.58 -0.79
CA LYS A 255 99.43 30.89 -1.31
C LYS A 255 99.44 29.45 -0.90
N ARG A 256 100.55 28.72 -1.01
CA ARG A 256 100.61 27.33 -0.54
C ARG A 256 100.35 27.22 0.96
N GLU A 257 100.95 28.08 1.78
CA GLU A 257 100.69 28.17 3.22
C GLU A 257 99.26 28.67 3.55
N ALA A 258 98.60 29.37 2.63
CA ALA A 258 97.19 29.78 2.74
C ALA A 258 96.20 28.75 2.16
N GLU A 259 96.60 27.98 1.14
CA GLU A 259 95.88 26.88 0.50
C GLU A 259 95.90 25.69 1.46
N GLU A 260 97.05 25.32 2.02
CA GLU A 260 97.16 24.35 3.12
C GLU A 260 96.38 24.80 4.38
N ARG A 261 96.13 26.12 4.56
CA ARG A 261 95.23 26.66 5.60
C ARG A 261 93.76 26.77 5.19
N VAL A 262 93.44 26.86 3.91
CA VAL A 262 92.07 26.83 3.35
C VAL A 262 91.59 25.38 3.21
N ASP A 263 92.51 24.45 3.00
CA ASP A 263 92.34 22.99 3.05
C ASP A 263 92.28 22.52 4.51
N ALA A 264 93.08 23.06 5.44
CA ALA A 264 92.87 22.83 6.87
C ALA A 264 91.59 23.50 7.40
N ALA A 265 91.20 24.65 6.83
CA ALA A 265 89.88 25.24 7.01
C ALA A 265 88.82 24.65 6.06
N SER A 266 89.10 23.52 5.38
CA SER A 266 88.12 22.83 4.55
C SER A 266 87.17 21.99 5.41
N GLY A 267 86.36 22.73 6.17
CA GLY A 267 84.93 22.47 6.20
C GLY A 267 84.27 22.55 4.80
N GLY A 268 84.99 22.25 3.71
CA GLY A 268 84.47 22.09 2.35
C GLY A 268 83.63 20.82 2.24
N GLU A 269 83.96 19.76 2.98
CA GLU A 269 83.09 18.58 3.12
C GLU A 269 81.84 18.89 3.96
N GLN A 270 81.99 19.69 5.02
CA GLN A 270 80.87 20.21 5.82
C GLN A 270 80.00 21.20 5.02
N LEU A 271 80.60 22.05 4.19
CA LEU A 271 79.91 23.00 3.32
C LEU A 271 79.24 22.30 2.13
N ALA A 272 79.87 21.25 1.58
CA ALA A 272 79.27 20.43 0.53
C ALA A 272 78.08 19.62 1.07
N THR A 273 78.19 19.05 2.28
CA THR A 273 77.05 18.37 2.94
C THR A 273 75.96 19.36 3.35
N LEU A 274 76.28 20.54 3.86
CA LEU A 274 75.30 21.61 4.12
C LEU A 274 74.65 22.15 2.83
N GLN A 275 75.40 22.32 1.74
CA GLN A 275 74.85 22.69 0.44
C GLN A 275 73.99 21.58 -0.17
N LYS A 276 74.33 20.30 0.05
CA LYS A 276 73.52 19.15 -0.37
C LYS A 276 72.23 19.07 0.42
N ALA A 277 72.29 19.17 1.75
CA ALA A 277 71.13 19.25 2.63
C ALA A 277 70.25 20.47 2.30
N LYS A 278 70.86 21.63 1.99
CA LYS A 278 70.15 22.81 1.51
C LYS A 278 69.40 22.50 0.19
N ARG A 279 70.04 21.93 -0.83
CA ARG A 279 69.38 21.57 -2.10
C ARG A 279 68.29 20.51 -1.90
N GLU A 280 68.48 19.57 -0.99
CA GLU A 280 67.47 18.57 -0.62
C GLU A 280 66.26 19.20 0.09
N LEU A 281 66.45 20.26 0.89
CA LEU A 281 65.37 21.06 1.47
C LEU A 281 64.71 21.99 0.45
N GLU A 282 65.47 22.62 -0.44
CA GLU A 282 64.94 23.45 -1.54
C GLU A 282 64.16 22.62 -2.59
N ASN A 283 64.45 21.32 -2.71
CA ASN A 283 63.64 20.39 -3.50
C ASN A 283 62.38 19.98 -2.74
N LYS A 284 62.48 19.58 -1.47
CA LYS A 284 61.30 19.23 -0.65
C LYS A 284 60.31 20.38 -0.48
N LEU A 285 60.81 21.62 -0.38
CA LEU A 285 59.96 22.81 -0.35
C LEU A 285 59.16 22.94 -1.65
N ARG A 286 59.81 22.73 -2.81
CA ARG A 286 59.16 22.78 -4.12
C ARG A 286 58.19 21.62 -4.35
N GLU A 287 58.55 20.42 -3.91
CA GLU A 287 57.68 19.25 -3.89
C GLU A 287 56.41 19.54 -3.06
N GLN A 288 56.54 20.23 -1.92
CA GLN A 288 55.41 20.67 -1.10
C GLN A 288 54.63 21.86 -1.71
N GLU A 289 55.27 22.76 -2.43
CA GLU A 289 54.61 23.84 -3.19
C GLU A 289 53.77 23.24 -4.35
N GLU A 290 54.31 22.27 -5.09
CA GLU A 290 53.62 21.52 -6.14
C GLU A 290 52.45 20.67 -5.57
N GLU A 291 52.64 19.98 -4.43
CA GLU A 291 51.56 19.29 -3.72
C GLU A 291 50.43 20.24 -3.26
N LEU A 292 50.77 21.45 -2.82
CA LEU A 292 49.78 22.45 -2.39
C LEU A 292 48.97 23.03 -3.55
N ASP A 293 49.58 23.24 -4.72
CA ASP A 293 48.87 23.66 -5.94
C ASP A 293 47.92 22.57 -6.47
N ASP A 294 48.34 21.30 -6.44
CA ASP A 294 47.46 20.15 -6.79
C ASP A 294 46.30 20.00 -5.78
N LEU A 295 46.55 20.21 -4.48
CA LEU A 295 45.50 20.24 -3.46
C LEU A 295 44.54 21.44 -3.63
N ALA A 296 45.04 22.61 -4.05
CA ALA A 296 44.20 23.75 -4.38
C ALA A 296 43.33 23.48 -5.62
N GLY A 297 43.90 22.87 -6.66
CA GLY A 297 43.20 22.49 -7.89
C GLY A 297 42.10 21.45 -7.66
N THR A 298 42.39 20.41 -6.88
CA THR A 298 41.39 19.38 -6.50
C THR A 298 40.29 19.96 -5.59
N ASN A 299 40.63 20.83 -4.65
CA ASN A 299 39.63 21.52 -3.81
C ASN A 299 38.71 22.42 -4.66
N GLN A 300 39.25 23.16 -5.63
CA GLN A 300 38.42 23.95 -6.56
C GLN A 300 37.49 23.06 -7.42
N GLN A 301 37.94 21.89 -7.86
CA GLN A 301 37.08 20.92 -8.57
C GLN A 301 35.97 20.38 -7.67
N LEU A 302 36.26 20.06 -6.40
CA LEU A 302 35.26 19.61 -5.43
C LEU A 302 34.21 20.70 -5.15
N GLN A 303 34.62 21.96 -4.98
CA GLN A 303 33.69 23.10 -4.85
C GLN A 303 32.78 23.27 -6.08
N GLN A 304 33.31 23.05 -7.29
CA GLN A 304 32.50 23.03 -8.52
C GLN A 304 31.57 21.81 -8.62
N GLN A 305 31.88 20.69 -7.98
CA GLN A 305 30.96 19.54 -7.89
C GLN A 305 29.87 19.77 -6.85
N ILE A 306 30.22 20.29 -5.66
CA ILE A 306 29.28 20.65 -4.59
C ILE A 306 28.23 21.64 -5.12
N THR A 307 28.63 22.75 -5.71
CA THR A 307 27.69 23.76 -6.26
C THR A 307 26.79 23.23 -7.39
N ARG A 308 27.22 22.22 -8.15
CA ARG A 308 26.35 21.52 -9.14
C ARG A 308 25.35 20.59 -8.46
N LEU A 309 25.75 19.89 -7.40
CA LEU A 309 24.88 19.01 -6.61
C LEU A 309 23.86 19.81 -5.80
N GLU A 310 24.25 20.96 -5.24
CA GLU A 310 23.37 21.91 -4.56
C GLU A 310 22.28 22.44 -5.51
N MET A 311 22.65 22.99 -6.68
CA MET A 311 21.68 23.38 -7.70
C MET A 311 20.80 22.21 -8.19
N GLY A 312 21.33 20.98 -8.21
CA GLY A 312 20.56 19.79 -8.53
C GLY A 312 19.50 19.47 -7.46
N ALA A 313 19.89 19.52 -6.19
CA ALA A 313 19.01 19.31 -5.05
C ALA A 313 17.95 20.42 -4.90
N GLU A 314 18.29 21.68 -5.19
CA GLU A 314 17.34 22.78 -5.22
C GLU A 314 16.29 22.64 -6.33
N ARG A 315 16.69 22.19 -7.54
CA ARG A 315 15.76 21.89 -8.62
C ARG A 315 14.80 20.76 -8.22
N LEU A 316 15.34 19.64 -7.71
CA LEU A 316 14.53 18.53 -7.23
C LEU A 316 13.56 18.95 -6.11
N LYS A 317 13.98 19.80 -5.17
CA LYS A 317 13.08 20.39 -4.16
C LYS A 317 11.98 21.25 -4.79
N ALA A 318 12.30 22.08 -5.78
CA ALA A 318 11.34 22.93 -6.47
C ALA A 318 10.34 22.12 -7.31
N ASP A 319 10.77 21.03 -7.93
CA ASP A 319 9.91 20.15 -8.74
C ASP A 319 9.01 19.27 -7.85
N LEU A 320 9.53 18.71 -6.75
CA LEU A 320 8.72 18.02 -5.73
C LEU A 320 7.69 18.96 -5.07
N SER A 321 8.06 20.23 -4.84
CA SER A 321 7.15 21.26 -4.34
C SER A 321 6.00 21.54 -5.33
N ARG A 322 6.30 21.65 -6.63
CA ARG A 322 5.29 21.77 -7.70
C ARG A 322 4.37 20.55 -7.72
N GLU A 323 4.92 19.34 -7.70
CA GLU A 323 4.13 18.10 -7.66
C GLU A 323 3.22 18.00 -6.42
N SER A 324 3.63 18.53 -5.26
CA SER A 324 2.75 18.62 -4.09
C SER A 324 1.56 19.52 -4.40
N THR A 325 1.83 20.75 -4.89
CA THR A 325 0.76 21.72 -5.19
C THR A 325 -0.20 21.26 -6.29
N THR A 326 0.25 20.50 -7.29
CA THR A 326 -0.67 19.94 -8.31
C THR A 326 -1.55 18.84 -7.71
N LYS A 327 -0.98 17.92 -6.91
CA LYS A 327 -1.75 16.87 -6.23
C LYS A 327 -2.74 17.45 -5.22
N GLU A 328 -2.38 18.53 -4.53
CA GLU A 328 -3.29 19.30 -3.67
C GLU A 328 -4.47 19.89 -4.47
N THR A 329 -4.21 20.51 -5.64
CA THR A 329 -5.31 21.00 -6.50
C THR A 329 -6.17 19.87 -7.09
N GLU A 330 -5.59 18.75 -7.48
CA GLU A 330 -6.33 17.56 -7.96
C GLU A 330 -7.25 17.01 -6.86
N ILE A 331 -6.76 16.93 -5.62
CA ILE A 331 -7.54 16.50 -4.45
C ILE A 331 -8.72 17.45 -4.19
N ASP A 332 -8.51 18.77 -4.27
CA ASP A 332 -9.58 19.76 -4.06
C ASP A 332 -10.58 19.81 -5.23
N GLU A 333 -10.15 19.58 -6.47
CA GLU A 333 -11.06 19.36 -7.59
C GLU A 333 -11.92 18.11 -7.39
N ILE A 334 -11.33 16.99 -6.96
CA ILE A 334 -12.04 15.73 -6.67
C ILE A 334 -13.02 15.91 -5.51
N ARG A 335 -12.62 16.56 -4.40
CA ARG A 335 -13.52 16.96 -3.30
C ARG A 335 -14.69 17.79 -3.82
N GLY A 336 -14.41 18.79 -4.65
CA GLY A 336 -15.43 19.63 -5.27
C GLY A 336 -16.34 18.88 -6.26
N GLN A 337 -15.87 17.83 -6.92
CA GLN A 337 -16.70 16.93 -7.74
C GLN A 337 -17.64 16.09 -6.85
N TYR A 338 -17.12 15.43 -5.82
CA TYR A 338 -17.95 14.65 -4.88
C TYR A 338 -18.96 15.51 -4.13
N GLN A 339 -18.60 16.71 -3.69
CA GLN A 339 -19.52 17.62 -3.00
C GLN A 339 -20.66 18.10 -3.93
N ARG A 340 -20.38 18.36 -5.21
CA ARG A 340 -21.42 18.63 -6.23
C ARG A 340 -22.33 17.41 -6.45
N ARG A 341 -21.75 16.21 -6.55
CA ARG A 341 -22.52 14.97 -6.77
C ARG A 341 -23.40 14.63 -5.56
N LEU A 342 -22.89 14.80 -4.34
CA LEU A 342 -23.63 14.65 -3.10
C LEU A 342 -24.84 15.61 -3.08
N ARG A 343 -24.63 16.88 -3.40
CA ARG A 343 -25.73 17.87 -3.47
C ARG A 343 -26.80 17.49 -4.50
N THR A 344 -26.41 16.99 -5.68
CA THR A 344 -27.38 16.49 -6.67
C THR A 344 -28.20 15.31 -6.14
N LEU A 345 -27.63 14.47 -5.28
CA LEU A 345 -28.35 13.36 -4.64
C LEU A 345 -29.25 13.85 -3.49
N GLU A 346 -28.85 14.88 -2.76
CA GLU A 346 -29.70 15.57 -1.77
C GLU A 346 -30.93 16.22 -2.44
N ASP A 347 -30.71 16.96 -3.54
CA ASP A 347 -31.78 17.58 -4.34
C ASP A 347 -32.76 16.51 -4.89
N GLN A 348 -32.24 15.40 -5.44
CA GLN A 348 -33.06 14.27 -5.90
C GLN A 348 -33.83 13.58 -4.77
N LEU A 349 -33.27 13.52 -3.57
CA LEU A 349 -33.94 12.93 -2.41
C LEU A 349 -35.06 13.84 -1.90
N ALA A 350 -34.90 15.17 -1.99
CA ALA A 350 -35.97 16.14 -1.74
C ALA A 350 -37.11 16.02 -2.76
N ASP A 351 -36.81 15.94 -4.07
CA ASP A 351 -37.82 15.70 -5.12
C ASP A 351 -38.62 14.40 -4.86
N LEU A 352 -37.94 13.34 -4.42
CA LEU A 352 -38.58 12.07 -4.06
C LEU A 352 -39.42 12.16 -2.78
N GLN A 353 -39.03 12.98 -1.80
CA GLN A 353 -39.85 13.25 -0.62
C GLN A 353 -41.11 14.05 -0.96
N ASP A 354 -40.99 15.10 -1.79
CA ASP A 354 -42.13 15.93 -2.20
C ASP A 354 -43.14 15.16 -3.05
N THR A 355 -42.65 14.37 -4.04
CA THR A 355 -43.51 13.51 -4.86
C THR A 355 -44.20 12.42 -4.04
N ASN A 356 -43.49 11.77 -3.11
CA ASN A 356 -44.11 10.83 -2.15
C ASN A 356 -45.16 11.53 -1.27
N SER A 357 -44.88 12.75 -0.78
CA SER A 357 -45.87 13.55 -0.05
C SER A 357 -47.13 13.84 -0.88
N SER A 358 -46.98 14.01 -2.20
CA SER A 358 -48.07 14.23 -3.14
C SER A 358 -48.90 12.96 -3.33
N LEU A 359 -48.24 11.81 -3.60
CA LEU A 359 -48.89 10.51 -3.74
C LEU A 359 -49.63 10.07 -2.47
N VAL A 360 -49.11 10.38 -1.28
CA VAL A 360 -49.81 10.14 0.00
C VAL A 360 -51.07 11.02 0.15
N LYS A 361 -51.05 12.27 -0.35
CA LYS A 361 -52.24 13.14 -0.38
C LYS A 361 -53.27 12.61 -1.38
N GLU A 362 -52.84 12.21 -2.58
CA GLU A 362 -53.70 11.63 -3.61
C GLU A 362 -54.33 10.31 -3.14
N ASN A 363 -53.54 9.40 -2.56
CA ASN A 363 -54.06 8.13 -2.04
C ASN A 363 -55.11 8.34 -0.95
N ARG A 364 -54.93 9.31 -0.04
CA ARG A 364 -55.97 9.67 0.96
C ARG A 364 -57.27 10.19 0.31
N VAL A 365 -57.18 10.90 -0.82
CA VAL A 365 -58.35 11.34 -1.60
C VAL A 365 -59.02 10.15 -2.30
N LEU A 366 -58.24 9.21 -2.85
CA LEU A 366 -58.75 7.97 -3.46
C LEU A 366 -59.40 7.05 -2.42
N GLU A 367 -58.81 6.87 -1.24
CA GLU A 367 -59.41 6.16 -0.10
C GLU A 367 -60.75 6.79 0.34
N ALA A 368 -60.79 8.12 0.49
CA ALA A 368 -62.01 8.83 0.86
C ALA A 368 -63.11 8.66 -0.21
N ARG A 369 -62.72 8.69 -1.49
CA ARG A 369 -63.62 8.46 -2.62
C ARG A 369 -64.08 7.00 -2.73
N ALA A 370 -63.23 6.02 -2.39
CA ALA A 370 -63.61 4.62 -2.30
C ALA A 370 -64.68 4.42 -1.22
N ARG A 371 -64.45 4.91 0.01
CA ARG A 371 -65.46 4.90 1.09
C ARG A 371 -66.77 5.57 0.70
N GLN A 372 -66.72 6.62 -0.12
CA GLN A 372 -67.93 7.25 -0.67
C GLN A 372 -68.64 6.39 -1.73
N TYR A 373 -67.89 5.66 -2.56
CA TYR A 373 -68.47 4.65 -3.46
C TYR A 373 -69.07 3.46 -2.70
N ASP A 374 -68.47 3.02 -1.59
CA ASP A 374 -69.01 1.94 -0.75
C ASP A 374 -70.36 2.35 -0.14
N LEU A 375 -70.43 3.55 0.45
CA LEU A 375 -71.68 4.14 0.97
C LEU A 375 -72.75 4.33 -0.12
N ASN A 376 -72.36 4.79 -1.30
CA ASN A 376 -73.27 4.89 -2.45
C ASN A 376 -73.72 3.52 -2.96
N THR A 377 -72.88 2.49 -2.84
CA THR A 377 -73.22 1.11 -3.25
C THR A 377 -74.24 0.51 -2.29
N GLN A 378 -74.08 0.69 -0.97
CA GLN A 378 -75.09 0.27 0.02
C GLN A 378 -76.45 0.96 -0.22
N SER A 379 -76.43 2.25 -0.58
CA SER A 379 -77.64 3.01 -1.00
C SER A 379 -78.24 2.48 -2.32
N PHE A 380 -77.39 2.05 -3.26
CA PHE A 380 -77.82 1.43 -4.51
C PHE A 380 -78.32 -0.01 -4.33
N GLU A 381 -77.86 -0.76 -3.32
CA GLU A 381 -78.41 -2.08 -3.01
C GLU A 381 -79.83 -1.98 -2.43
N PHE A 382 -80.07 -1.02 -1.53
CA PHE A 382 -81.39 -0.74 -0.97
C PHE A 382 -82.43 -0.34 -2.04
N SER A 383 -82.01 0.40 -3.08
CA SER A 383 -82.88 0.74 -4.22
C SER A 383 -82.85 -0.31 -5.35
N GLY A 384 -81.78 -1.08 -5.46
CA GLY A 384 -81.56 -2.11 -6.47
C GLY A 384 -82.51 -3.32 -6.33
N GLU A 385 -82.99 -3.62 -5.13
CA GLU A 385 -84.09 -4.57 -4.89
C GLU A 385 -85.33 -4.26 -5.74
N HIS A 386 -85.75 -2.99 -5.80
CA HIS A 386 -86.91 -2.54 -6.58
C HIS A 386 -86.67 -2.79 -8.07
N TYR A 387 -85.54 -2.30 -8.59
CA TYR A 387 -85.20 -2.44 -10.00
C TYR A 387 -84.91 -3.89 -10.40
N ARG A 388 -84.38 -4.75 -9.51
CA ARG A 388 -84.29 -6.21 -9.72
C ARG A 388 -85.66 -6.89 -9.75
N ARG A 389 -86.66 -6.38 -9.03
CA ARG A 389 -88.03 -6.89 -9.02
C ARG A 389 -88.82 -6.41 -10.25
N GLU A 390 -88.56 -5.20 -10.74
CA GLU A 390 -89.10 -4.70 -12.03
C GLU A 390 -88.40 -5.32 -13.24
N LEU A 391 -87.08 -5.50 -13.22
CA LEU A 391 -86.34 -6.19 -14.27
C LEU A 391 -86.78 -7.66 -14.39
N ARG A 392 -87.10 -8.34 -13.28
CA ARG A 392 -87.71 -9.68 -13.32
C ARG A 392 -89.08 -9.67 -14.01
N LYS A 393 -89.93 -8.67 -13.78
CA LYS A 393 -91.20 -8.50 -14.52
C LYS A 393 -90.97 -8.22 -16.01
N ALA A 394 -90.02 -7.36 -16.34
CA ALA A 394 -89.66 -7.03 -17.71
C ALA A 394 -89.05 -8.23 -18.46
N LEU A 395 -88.26 -9.08 -17.77
CA LEU A 395 -87.71 -10.32 -18.31
C LEU A 395 -88.76 -11.42 -18.49
N ALA A 396 -89.78 -11.48 -17.62
CA ALA A 396 -90.93 -12.36 -17.84
C ALA A 396 -91.72 -11.94 -19.09
N LEU A 397 -92.07 -10.66 -19.22
CA LEU A 397 -92.71 -10.12 -20.43
C LEU A 397 -91.82 -10.26 -21.69
N LEU A 398 -90.50 -10.23 -21.52
CA LEU A 398 -89.55 -10.52 -22.60
C LEU A 398 -89.57 -12.01 -22.98
N ALA A 399 -89.71 -12.93 -22.02
CA ALA A 399 -89.87 -14.36 -22.29
C ALA A 399 -91.20 -14.65 -23.00
N ASP A 400 -92.31 -14.05 -22.56
CA ASP A 400 -93.63 -14.19 -23.20
C ASP A 400 -93.64 -13.64 -24.63
N THR A 401 -92.96 -12.51 -24.87
CA THR A 401 -92.80 -11.99 -26.25
C THR A 401 -91.78 -12.78 -27.07
N GLN A 402 -90.82 -13.46 -26.44
CA GLN A 402 -89.88 -14.37 -27.11
C GLN A 402 -90.52 -15.73 -27.47
N THR A 403 -91.47 -16.26 -26.70
CA THR A 403 -92.23 -17.46 -27.08
C THR A 403 -93.20 -17.16 -28.23
N LEU A 404 -93.85 -15.99 -28.24
CA LEU A 404 -94.60 -15.50 -29.40
C LEU A 404 -93.70 -15.32 -30.64
N LEU A 405 -92.51 -14.72 -30.48
CA LEU A 405 -91.53 -14.60 -31.58
C LEU A 405 -90.92 -15.94 -32.02
N ALA A 406 -90.90 -16.96 -31.17
CA ALA A 406 -90.50 -18.31 -31.56
C ALA A 406 -91.55 -18.93 -32.50
N HIS A 407 -92.84 -18.76 -32.19
CA HIS A 407 -93.93 -19.24 -33.03
C HIS A 407 -93.95 -18.56 -34.42
N GLU A 408 -93.69 -17.24 -34.49
CA GLU A 408 -93.54 -16.49 -35.75
C GLU A 408 -92.31 -16.95 -36.59
N ARG A 409 -91.27 -17.48 -35.94
CA ARG A 409 -90.03 -17.93 -36.62
C ARG A 409 -90.17 -19.27 -37.34
N GLU A 410 -91.13 -20.11 -36.93
CA GLU A 410 -91.36 -21.41 -37.58
C GLU A 410 -92.06 -21.28 -38.95
N SER A 411 -92.69 -20.13 -39.24
CA SER A 411 -93.41 -19.85 -40.48
C SER A 411 -92.63 -19.09 -41.58
N ALA A 412 -91.32 -18.85 -41.40
CA ALA A 412 -90.54 -17.97 -42.28
C ALA A 412 -89.66 -18.72 -43.33
N PRO A 413 -89.84 -18.52 -44.65
CA PRO A 413 -89.08 -19.24 -45.68
C PRO A 413 -87.62 -18.75 -45.78
N SER A 414 -86.72 -19.38 -45.04
CA SER A 414 -85.38 -18.83 -44.77
C SER A 414 -84.21 -19.85 -44.77
N GLN A 415 -84.39 -21.09 -45.24
CA GLN A 415 -83.33 -22.13 -45.16
C GLN A 415 -82.00 -21.75 -45.85
N SER A 416 -82.02 -21.00 -46.95
CA SER A 416 -80.81 -20.50 -47.61
C SER A 416 -80.06 -19.47 -46.76
N LEU A 417 -80.79 -18.55 -46.13
CA LEU A 417 -80.25 -17.56 -45.19
C LEU A 417 -79.74 -18.24 -43.92
N LEU A 418 -80.44 -19.25 -43.39
CA LEU A 418 -80.00 -20.05 -42.25
C LEU A 418 -78.71 -20.82 -42.55
N ARG A 419 -78.53 -21.33 -43.77
CA ARG A 419 -77.25 -21.90 -44.20
C ARG A 419 -76.16 -20.82 -44.27
N GLN A 420 -76.42 -19.69 -44.95
CA GLN A 420 -75.45 -18.61 -45.06
C GLN A 420 -75.00 -18.07 -43.69
N LEU A 421 -75.90 -18.01 -42.71
CA LEU A 421 -75.60 -17.62 -41.33
C LEU A 421 -74.80 -18.69 -40.56
N ARG A 422 -74.91 -19.99 -40.91
CA ARG A 422 -74.05 -21.06 -40.37
C ARG A 422 -72.66 -21.01 -40.97
N ASP A 423 -72.56 -20.91 -42.30
CA ASP A 423 -71.29 -20.78 -43.02
C ASP A 423 -70.51 -19.54 -42.48
N GLN A 424 -71.21 -18.41 -42.22
CA GLN A 424 -70.64 -17.22 -41.56
C GLN A 424 -70.27 -17.40 -40.08
N LEU A 425 -70.98 -18.27 -39.34
CA LEU A 425 -70.66 -18.59 -37.95
C LEU A 425 -69.39 -19.46 -37.87
N GLU A 426 -69.27 -20.46 -38.75
CA GLU A 426 -68.09 -21.32 -38.86
C GLU A 426 -66.84 -20.51 -39.24
N ASP A 427 -66.95 -19.58 -40.20
CA ASP A 427 -65.88 -18.62 -40.53
C ASP A 427 -65.50 -17.73 -39.32
N ALA A 428 -66.49 -17.23 -38.57
CA ALA A 428 -66.26 -16.41 -37.38
C ALA A 428 -65.61 -17.19 -36.24
N GLU A 429 -65.96 -18.47 -36.08
CA GLU A 429 -65.34 -19.37 -35.11
C GLU A 429 -63.92 -19.76 -35.51
N ALA A 430 -63.66 -20.03 -36.79
CA ALA A 430 -62.30 -20.24 -37.31
C ALA A 430 -61.43 -18.99 -37.09
N ALA A 431 -61.96 -17.79 -37.36
CA ALA A 431 -61.28 -16.53 -37.11
C ALA A 431 -61.02 -16.28 -35.60
N LYS A 432 -61.96 -16.65 -34.73
CA LYS A 432 -61.81 -16.64 -33.25
C LYS A 432 -60.72 -17.61 -32.79
N MET A 433 -60.68 -18.83 -33.30
CA MET A 433 -59.68 -19.83 -32.92
C MET A 433 -58.28 -19.48 -33.42
N SER A 434 -58.16 -18.92 -34.63
CA SER A 434 -56.91 -18.34 -35.14
C SER A 434 -56.44 -17.17 -34.27
N ALA A 435 -57.35 -16.27 -33.88
CA ALA A 435 -57.05 -15.19 -32.95
C ALA A 435 -56.58 -15.69 -31.58
N LEU A 436 -57.25 -16.69 -30.99
CA LEU A 436 -56.85 -17.26 -29.70
C LEU A 436 -55.45 -17.88 -29.72
N LYS A 437 -55.08 -18.56 -30.82
CA LYS A 437 -53.70 -19.06 -31.02
C LYS A 437 -52.68 -17.93 -31.09
N GLY A 438 -52.97 -16.87 -31.85
CA GLY A 438 -52.10 -15.69 -31.96
C GLY A 438 -51.91 -14.95 -30.63
N ARG A 439 -52.97 -14.85 -29.80
CA ARG A 439 -52.87 -14.32 -28.43
C ARG A 439 -51.98 -15.21 -27.56
N HIS A 440 -52.23 -16.52 -27.58
CA HIS A 440 -51.51 -17.47 -26.73
C HIS A 440 -50.00 -17.51 -27.03
N GLY A 441 -49.60 -17.40 -28.30
CA GLY A 441 -48.18 -17.29 -28.67
C GLY A 441 -47.51 -16.05 -28.06
N LEU A 442 -48.15 -14.87 -28.18
CA LEU A 442 -47.66 -13.64 -27.56
C LEU A 442 -47.65 -13.69 -26.02
N GLU A 443 -48.59 -14.42 -25.40
CA GLU A 443 -48.63 -14.66 -23.95
C GLU A 443 -47.51 -15.62 -23.50
N SER A 444 -47.09 -16.56 -24.35
CA SER A 444 -45.90 -17.40 -24.13
C SER A 444 -44.61 -16.59 -24.26
N GLU A 445 -44.42 -15.87 -25.39
CA GLU A 445 -43.28 -14.95 -25.61
C GLU A 445 -43.07 -14.02 -24.41
N LEU A 446 -44.16 -13.46 -23.87
CA LEU A 446 -44.11 -12.56 -22.71
C LEU A 446 -43.72 -13.28 -21.40
N ASN A 447 -44.21 -14.50 -21.16
CA ASN A 447 -43.85 -15.26 -19.96
C ASN A 447 -42.40 -15.78 -20.01
N GLU A 448 -41.92 -16.18 -21.19
CA GLU A 448 -40.53 -16.61 -21.41
C GLU A 448 -39.55 -15.47 -21.10
N VAL A 449 -39.81 -14.27 -21.63
CA VAL A 449 -39.01 -13.06 -21.33
C VAL A 449 -39.10 -12.67 -19.84
N ARG A 450 -40.25 -12.85 -19.18
CA ARG A 450 -40.38 -12.59 -17.73
C ARG A 450 -39.52 -13.52 -16.88
N VAL A 451 -39.50 -14.83 -17.19
CA VAL A 451 -38.64 -15.80 -16.49
C VAL A 451 -37.15 -15.49 -16.74
N GLN A 452 -36.78 -15.08 -17.96
CA GLN A 452 -35.41 -14.64 -18.26
C GLN A 452 -35.03 -13.37 -17.49
N LEU A 453 -35.93 -12.40 -17.36
CA LEU A 453 -35.74 -11.18 -16.57
C LEU A 453 -35.54 -11.50 -15.07
N GLU A 454 -36.34 -12.40 -14.51
CA GLU A 454 -36.21 -12.84 -13.11
C GLU A 454 -34.89 -13.59 -12.86
N GLN A 455 -34.48 -14.47 -13.78
CA GLN A 455 -33.18 -15.15 -13.71
C GLN A 455 -32.00 -14.16 -13.81
N ALA A 456 -32.10 -13.15 -14.68
CA ALA A 456 -31.10 -12.10 -14.80
C ALA A 456 -31.00 -11.22 -13.55
N LEU A 457 -32.13 -10.90 -12.89
CA LEU A 457 -32.15 -10.19 -11.61
C LEU A 457 -31.40 -10.96 -10.52
N VAL A 458 -31.69 -12.26 -10.35
CA VAL A 458 -31.05 -13.11 -9.35
C VAL A 458 -29.55 -13.31 -9.65
N ALA A 459 -29.18 -13.48 -10.92
CA ALA A 459 -27.78 -13.57 -11.34
C ALA A 459 -27.03 -12.26 -11.05
N LYS A 460 -27.66 -11.10 -11.30
CA LYS A 460 -27.09 -9.78 -11.01
C LYS A 460 -26.88 -9.58 -9.52
N SER A 461 -27.91 -9.78 -8.68
CA SER A 461 -27.76 -9.58 -7.23
C SER A 461 -26.69 -10.49 -6.64
N ALA A 462 -26.60 -11.75 -7.10
CA ALA A 462 -25.55 -12.66 -6.68
C ALA A 462 -24.13 -12.21 -7.11
N ALA A 463 -23.98 -11.48 -8.23
CA ALA A 463 -22.71 -10.89 -8.64
C ALA A 463 -22.37 -9.64 -7.79
N GLU A 464 -23.37 -8.79 -7.51
CA GLU A 464 -23.23 -7.63 -6.63
C GLU A 464 -22.83 -8.05 -5.20
N ASP A 465 -23.40 -9.16 -4.67
CA ASP A 465 -23.01 -9.76 -3.39
C ASP A 465 -21.57 -10.29 -3.40
N ARG A 466 -21.13 -10.97 -4.47
CA ARG A 466 -19.74 -11.47 -4.59
C ARG A 466 -18.74 -10.31 -4.69
N ALA A 467 -19.07 -9.26 -5.46
CA ALA A 467 -18.28 -8.04 -5.50
C ALA A 467 -18.20 -7.36 -4.11
N LEU A 468 -19.30 -7.32 -3.35
CA LEU A 468 -19.30 -6.78 -1.98
C LEU A 468 -18.41 -7.59 -1.01
N ILE A 469 -18.34 -8.91 -1.17
CA ILE A 469 -17.43 -9.77 -0.40
C ILE A 469 -15.97 -9.51 -0.80
N LEU A 470 -15.65 -9.53 -2.10
CA LEU A 470 -14.30 -9.25 -2.60
C LEU A 470 -13.79 -7.85 -2.21
N LEU A 471 -14.67 -6.84 -2.20
CA LEU A 471 -14.35 -5.50 -1.71
C LEU A 471 -14.00 -5.49 -0.21
N LYS A 472 -14.71 -6.26 0.63
CA LYS A 472 -14.38 -6.40 2.06
C LYS A 472 -13.05 -7.13 2.26
N GLU A 473 -12.82 -8.22 1.51
CA GLU A 473 -11.55 -8.95 1.55
C GLU A 473 -10.38 -8.05 1.12
N LYS A 474 -10.50 -7.34 -0.01
CA LYS A 474 -9.52 -6.36 -0.49
C LYS A 474 -9.22 -5.31 0.58
N ASN A 475 -10.24 -4.70 1.17
CA ASN A 475 -10.06 -3.66 2.19
C ASN A 475 -9.38 -4.22 3.46
N SER A 476 -9.66 -5.47 3.85
CA SER A 476 -8.94 -6.13 4.95
C SER A 476 -7.47 -6.42 4.62
N GLY A 477 -7.17 -6.76 3.36
CA GLY A 477 -5.80 -6.93 2.86
C GLY A 477 -5.03 -5.60 2.84
N MET A 478 -5.67 -4.51 2.44
CA MET A 478 -5.10 -3.15 2.50
C MET A 478 -4.74 -2.76 3.93
N ALA A 479 -5.63 -2.95 4.90
CA ALA A 479 -5.35 -2.66 6.31
C ALA A 479 -4.18 -3.50 6.85
N LEU A 480 -4.03 -4.75 6.42
CA LEU A 480 -2.89 -5.61 6.76
C LEU A 480 -1.58 -5.12 6.12
N ILE A 481 -1.61 -4.57 4.90
CA ILE A 481 -0.44 -3.93 4.27
C ILE A 481 -0.03 -2.67 5.04
N GLU A 482 -1.00 -1.86 5.49
CA GLU A 482 -0.76 -0.66 6.31
C GLU A 482 -0.13 -1.03 7.66
N GLU A 483 -0.66 -2.03 8.37
CA GLU A 483 -0.06 -2.55 9.61
C GLU A 483 1.39 -3.02 9.40
N LYS A 484 1.64 -3.73 8.28
CA LYS A 484 2.99 -4.21 7.91
C LYS A 484 3.94 -3.07 7.53
N ASP A 485 3.45 -2.00 6.91
CA ASP A 485 4.23 -0.79 6.66
C ASP A 485 4.56 -0.07 7.97
N GLU A 486 3.62 0.05 8.91
CA GLU A 486 3.92 0.63 10.22
C GLU A 486 4.97 -0.18 10.99
N GLN A 487 4.84 -1.52 11.01
CA GLN A 487 5.83 -2.42 11.58
C GLN A 487 7.22 -2.21 10.93
N TYR A 488 7.28 -2.14 9.60
CA TYR A 488 8.51 -1.89 8.86
C TYR A 488 9.10 -0.49 9.17
N GLN A 489 8.28 0.56 9.25
CA GLN A 489 8.73 1.91 9.57
C GLN A 489 9.24 2.03 11.02
N GLN A 490 8.55 1.42 11.99
CA GLN A 490 9.03 1.34 13.37
C GLN A 490 10.37 0.60 13.48
N LEU A 491 10.54 -0.48 12.71
CA LEU A 491 11.76 -1.25 12.67
C LEU A 491 12.91 -0.50 11.95
N MET A 492 12.60 0.22 10.87
CA MET A 492 13.56 1.09 10.16
C MET A 492 14.08 2.21 11.07
N ARG A 493 13.25 2.76 11.96
CA ARG A 493 13.69 3.74 12.98
C ARG A 493 14.68 3.11 13.95
N LYS A 494 14.38 1.89 14.47
CA LYS A 494 15.26 1.13 15.37
C LYS A 494 16.60 0.76 14.71
N TYR A 495 16.58 0.35 13.45
CA TYR A 495 17.77 0.04 12.64
C TYR A 495 18.64 1.29 12.39
N LYS A 496 18.03 2.41 11.98
CA LYS A 496 18.75 3.70 11.82
C LYS A 496 19.38 4.16 13.15
N ALA A 497 18.64 4.08 14.25
CA ALA A 497 19.15 4.43 15.58
C ALA A 497 20.31 3.53 16.01
N ALA A 498 20.25 2.22 15.75
CA ALA A 498 21.37 1.30 16.03
C ALA A 498 22.62 1.63 15.21
N ILE A 499 22.48 1.96 13.93
CA ILE A 499 23.61 2.42 13.10
C ILE A 499 24.18 3.74 13.62
N GLN A 500 23.31 4.71 13.94
CA GLN A 500 23.74 5.99 14.51
C GLN A 500 24.48 5.81 15.83
N GLN A 501 23.99 4.92 16.71
CA GLN A 501 24.68 4.57 17.95
C GLN A 501 26.05 3.96 17.66
N THR A 502 26.16 2.93 16.80
CA THR A 502 27.48 2.36 16.47
C THR A 502 28.43 3.40 15.86
N HIS A 503 27.95 4.36 15.07
CA HIS A 503 28.79 5.43 14.54
C HIS A 503 29.30 6.38 15.64
N LEU A 504 28.47 6.68 16.66
CA LEU A 504 28.91 7.44 17.83
C LEU A 504 29.90 6.64 18.68
N ASP A 505 29.65 5.33 18.87
CA ASP A 505 30.53 4.43 19.61
C ASP A 505 31.93 4.34 18.94
N HIS A 506 31.99 4.28 17.60
CA HIS A 506 33.25 4.30 16.85
C HIS A 506 34.02 5.62 17.04
N ILE A 507 33.33 6.77 17.12
CA ILE A 507 33.98 8.06 17.41
C ILE A 507 34.53 8.05 18.83
N ALA A 508 33.74 7.65 19.83
CA ALA A 508 34.19 7.58 21.21
C ALA A 508 35.39 6.62 21.40
N ILE A 509 35.40 5.48 20.69
CA ILE A 509 36.53 4.55 20.67
C ILE A 509 37.77 5.20 20.04
N ALA A 510 37.64 5.98 18.97
CA ALA A 510 38.75 6.72 18.36
C ALA A 510 39.31 7.80 19.30
N ASP A 511 38.44 8.60 19.93
CA ASP A 511 38.81 9.62 20.92
C ASP A 511 39.56 8.99 22.11
N HIS A 512 39.10 7.82 22.59
CA HIS A 512 39.77 7.08 23.66
C HIS A 512 41.12 6.49 23.22
N ILE A 513 41.28 6.06 21.97
CA ILE A 513 42.57 5.63 21.42
C ILE A 513 43.56 6.80 21.37
N GLU A 514 43.12 7.99 20.96
CA GLU A 514 43.96 9.20 20.95
C GLU A 514 44.35 9.63 22.39
N GLN A 515 43.40 9.67 23.33
CA GLN A 515 43.65 9.93 24.75
C GLN A 515 44.67 8.93 25.34
N ILE A 516 44.58 7.64 25.00
CA ILE A 516 45.57 6.63 25.42
C ILE A 516 46.94 6.93 24.82
N ALA A 517 47.02 7.30 23.54
CA ALA A 517 48.29 7.66 22.89
C ALA A 517 48.93 8.93 23.50
N GLU A 518 48.14 9.94 23.86
CA GLU A 518 48.62 11.12 24.59
C GLU A 518 49.16 10.75 25.97
N LEU A 519 48.44 9.91 26.74
CA LEU A 519 48.86 9.44 28.06
C LEU A 519 50.13 8.56 27.98
N GLU A 520 50.28 7.73 26.94
CA GLU A 520 51.52 6.99 26.71
C GLU A 520 52.69 7.91 26.38
N LYS A 521 52.47 8.96 25.59
CA LYS A 521 53.48 9.99 25.24
C LYS A 521 53.87 10.85 26.45
N ALA A 522 52.91 11.21 27.31
CA ALA A 522 53.16 11.90 28.58
C ALA A 522 53.96 11.02 29.54
N LYS A 523 53.61 9.74 29.65
CA LYS A 523 54.33 8.74 30.44
C LYS A 523 55.76 8.52 29.93
N GLN A 524 55.99 8.48 28.62
CA GLN A 524 57.35 8.40 28.05
C GLN A 524 58.21 9.58 28.51
N LYS A 525 57.72 10.82 28.34
CA LYS A 525 58.40 12.04 28.83
C LYS A 525 58.68 12.00 30.34
N LEU A 526 57.72 11.54 31.15
CA LEU A 526 57.93 11.40 32.60
C LEU A 526 58.99 10.35 32.94
N THR A 527 59.09 9.25 32.18
CA THR A 527 60.18 8.27 32.37
C THR A 527 61.54 8.79 31.90
N GLU A 528 61.58 9.62 30.85
CA GLU A 528 62.80 10.31 30.40
C GLU A 528 63.29 11.29 31.48
N GLN A 529 62.40 12.17 31.95
CA GLN A 529 62.69 13.10 33.05
C GLN A 529 63.10 12.39 34.34
N LEU A 530 62.47 11.27 34.70
CA LEU A 530 62.87 10.47 35.86
C LEU A 530 64.27 9.89 35.69
N ASN A 531 64.66 9.45 34.50
CA ASN A 531 66.01 8.98 34.21
C ASN A 531 67.04 10.12 34.27
N GLU A 532 66.73 11.29 33.73
CA GLU A 532 67.57 12.49 33.82
C GLU A 532 67.76 12.94 35.28
N GLU A 533 66.70 13.05 36.06
CA GLU A 533 66.78 13.43 37.48
C GLU A 533 67.47 12.35 38.33
N THR A 534 67.33 11.07 37.99
CA THR A 534 68.09 9.98 38.65
C THR A 534 69.58 10.03 38.30
N SER A 535 69.93 10.34 37.04
CA SER A 535 71.30 10.58 36.60
C SER A 535 71.92 11.79 37.32
N ASN A 536 71.19 12.91 37.37
CA ASN A 536 71.57 14.11 38.09
C ASN A 536 71.72 13.84 39.59
N ALA A 537 70.79 13.12 40.22
CA ALA A 537 70.89 12.74 41.63
C ALA A 537 72.10 11.84 41.90
N ALA A 538 72.44 10.92 41.01
CA ALA A 538 73.64 10.08 41.14
C ALA A 538 74.94 10.89 41.00
N PHE A 539 75.00 11.83 40.04
CA PHE A 539 76.12 12.76 39.86
C PHE A 539 76.26 13.73 41.06
N LEU A 540 75.15 14.16 41.66
CA LEU A 540 75.15 15.10 42.78
C LEU A 540 75.26 14.42 44.16
N ALA A 541 74.98 13.12 44.26
CA ALA A 541 75.43 12.31 45.39
C ALA A 541 76.96 12.20 45.46
N GLN A 542 77.67 12.47 44.35
CA GLN A 542 79.13 12.56 44.28
C GLN A 542 79.65 14.00 44.45
N HIS A 543 78.82 15.03 44.25
CA HIS A 543 79.23 16.44 44.20
C HIS A 543 78.25 17.42 44.86
N THR A 544 78.74 18.20 45.82
CA THR A 544 77.96 19.07 46.72
C THR A 544 77.05 20.11 46.02
N VAL A 545 76.01 20.56 46.75
CA VAL A 545 74.90 21.35 46.20
C VAL A 545 75.25 22.83 46.04
N GLU A 546 74.97 23.38 44.85
CA GLU A 546 75.16 24.79 44.49
C GLU A 546 73.81 25.53 44.42
N LYS A 547 73.85 26.86 44.62
CA LYS A 547 72.69 27.76 44.65
C LYS A 547 71.75 27.67 43.43
N HIS A 548 72.27 27.31 42.26
CA HIS A 548 71.47 27.14 41.04
C HIS A 548 70.44 25.99 41.14
N LYS A 549 70.78 24.93 41.87
CA LYS A 549 69.92 23.75 42.07
C LYS A 549 68.68 24.09 42.91
N LEU A 550 68.81 25.01 43.87
CA LEU A 550 67.70 25.54 44.66
C LEU A 550 66.70 26.29 43.77
N LEU A 551 67.18 27.23 42.96
CA LEU A 551 66.34 27.99 42.01
C LEU A 551 65.62 27.07 41.00
N LEU A 552 66.28 26.00 40.52
CA LEU A 552 65.64 24.99 39.68
C LEU A 552 64.54 24.22 40.41
N SER A 553 64.72 23.92 41.71
CA SER A 553 63.67 23.26 42.51
C SER A 553 62.49 24.20 42.81
N GLU A 554 62.73 25.49 43.06
CA GLU A 554 61.67 26.50 43.21
C GLU A 554 60.89 26.73 41.92
N GLN A 555 61.56 26.72 40.77
CA GLN A 555 60.92 26.80 39.46
C GLN A 555 60.01 25.58 39.21
N LYS A 556 60.55 24.36 39.42
CA LYS A 556 59.80 23.11 39.30
C LYS A 556 58.60 23.05 40.25
N ALA A 557 58.67 23.65 41.44
CA ALA A 557 57.53 23.73 42.36
C ALA A 557 56.37 24.55 41.76
N ARG A 558 56.65 25.77 41.27
CA ARG A 558 55.64 26.63 40.62
C ARG A 558 55.05 25.99 39.36
N ASP A 559 55.90 25.30 38.58
CA ASP A 559 55.48 24.55 37.39
C ASP A 559 54.61 23.32 37.71
N LEU A 560 54.58 22.85 38.96
CA LEU A 560 53.70 21.79 39.45
C LEU A 560 52.42 22.36 40.08
N GLU A 561 52.52 23.48 40.80
CA GLU A 561 51.36 24.23 41.31
C GLU A 561 50.44 24.66 40.16
N ALA A 562 50.98 25.28 39.11
CA ALA A 562 50.21 25.69 37.93
C ALA A 562 49.56 24.52 37.16
N LYS A 563 50.14 23.30 37.24
CA LYS A 563 49.51 22.08 36.69
C LYS A 563 48.36 21.61 37.58
N LEU A 564 48.54 21.63 38.90
CA LEU A 564 47.50 21.25 39.86
C LEU A 564 46.25 22.14 39.71
N ASP A 565 46.43 23.45 39.52
CA ASP A 565 45.33 24.38 39.26
C ASP A 565 44.56 24.04 37.96
N LEU A 566 45.27 23.66 36.89
CA LEU A 566 44.66 23.23 35.63
C LEU A 566 43.89 21.90 35.79
N GLU A 567 44.43 20.93 36.52
CA GLU A 567 43.73 19.67 36.84
C GLU A 567 42.48 19.91 37.69
N ILE A 568 42.53 20.84 38.66
CA ILE A 568 41.36 21.24 39.45
C ILE A 568 40.28 21.88 38.56
N ALA A 569 40.65 22.76 37.63
CA ALA A 569 39.72 23.37 36.69
C ALA A 569 39.10 22.36 35.71
N GLN A 570 39.89 21.39 35.22
CA GLN A 570 39.40 20.29 34.39
C GLN A 570 38.42 19.39 35.16
N LYS A 571 38.76 19.03 36.42
CA LYS A 571 37.88 18.27 37.32
C LYS A 571 36.54 18.97 37.50
N GLN A 572 36.53 20.27 37.82
CA GLN A 572 35.29 21.05 38.00
C GLN A 572 34.43 21.10 36.73
N ARG A 573 35.05 21.18 35.55
CA ARG A 573 34.35 21.11 34.26
C ARG A 573 33.71 19.72 34.05
N LEU A 574 34.43 18.63 34.34
CA LEU A 574 33.91 17.27 34.24
C LEU A 574 32.78 17.00 35.24
N GLU A 575 32.92 17.45 36.49
CA GLU A 575 31.86 17.37 37.51
C GLU A 575 30.60 18.12 37.07
N SER A 576 30.75 19.29 36.45
CA SER A 576 29.63 20.06 35.86
C SER A 576 28.94 19.35 34.69
N ILE A 577 29.66 18.50 33.93
CA ILE A 577 29.08 17.68 32.85
C ILE A 577 28.38 16.45 33.45
N VAL A 578 28.96 15.80 34.45
CA VAL A 578 28.37 14.64 35.15
C VAL A 578 27.07 15.00 35.87
N ILE A 579 26.92 16.23 36.36
CA ILE A 579 25.63 16.71 36.89
C ILE A 579 24.57 16.76 35.79
N LYS A 580 24.84 17.44 34.67
CA LYS A 580 23.88 17.54 33.55
C LYS A 580 23.47 16.19 32.99
N LEU A 581 24.42 15.26 32.85
CA LEU A 581 24.12 13.90 32.38
C LEU A 581 23.25 13.11 33.38
N ARG A 582 23.26 13.45 34.67
CA ARG A 582 22.30 12.90 35.64
C ARG A 582 20.92 13.52 35.48
N ASP A 583 20.84 14.85 35.35
CA ASP A 583 19.58 15.56 35.11
C ASP A 583 18.89 15.04 33.82
N GLU A 584 19.67 14.77 32.77
CA GLU A 584 19.20 14.15 31.51
C GLU A 584 18.74 12.69 31.71
N VAL A 585 19.49 11.88 32.47
CA VAL A 585 19.09 10.50 32.79
C VAL A 585 17.81 10.47 33.62
N ASP A 586 17.69 11.30 34.66
CA ASP A 586 16.50 11.36 35.52
C ASP A 586 15.26 11.83 34.71
N SER A 587 15.41 12.77 33.78
CA SER A 587 14.33 13.17 32.87
C SER A 587 13.91 12.06 31.89
N LEU A 588 14.86 11.26 31.38
CA LEU A 588 14.54 10.07 30.58
C LEU A 588 13.88 8.97 31.43
N GLN A 589 14.30 8.83 32.70
CA GLN A 589 13.69 7.93 33.67
C GLN A 589 12.21 8.28 33.89
N GLU A 590 11.90 9.56 34.08
CA GLU A 590 10.54 10.08 34.26
C GLU A 590 9.67 9.79 33.02
N GLN A 591 10.15 10.13 31.82
CA GLN A 591 9.47 9.81 30.55
C GLN A 591 9.16 8.32 30.37
N ILE A 592 10.08 7.42 30.79
CA ILE A 592 9.86 5.97 30.78
C ILE A 592 8.73 5.58 31.76
N THR A 593 8.65 6.20 32.94
CA THR A 593 7.56 5.93 33.89
C THR A 593 6.22 6.48 33.41
N GLU A 594 6.18 7.65 32.78
CA GLU A 594 4.96 8.21 32.19
C GLU A 594 4.42 7.31 31.07
N ALA A 595 5.29 6.89 30.15
CA ALA A 595 4.95 5.98 29.05
C ALA A 595 4.46 4.62 29.57
N GLY A 596 5.11 4.09 30.62
CA GLY A 596 4.62 2.90 31.35
C GLY A 596 3.20 3.10 31.88
N SER A 597 2.93 4.25 32.51
CA SER A 597 1.59 4.59 33.03
C SER A 597 0.53 4.70 31.93
N SER A 598 0.88 5.21 30.74
CA SER A 598 -0.06 5.28 29.59
C SER A 598 -0.40 3.88 29.09
N ARG A 599 0.63 3.08 28.81
CA ARG A 599 0.49 1.71 28.35
C ARG A 599 -0.34 0.85 29.32
N ASP A 600 -0.22 1.07 30.63
CA ASP A 600 -0.97 0.30 31.61
C ASP A 600 -2.45 0.77 31.72
N LYS A 601 -2.75 2.06 31.50
CA LYS A 601 -4.13 2.56 31.30
C LYS A 601 -4.76 1.98 30.03
N GLU A 602 -4.02 1.95 28.92
CA GLU A 602 -4.43 1.35 27.64
C GLU A 602 -4.72 -0.15 27.80
N ASN A 603 -3.85 -0.89 28.50
CA ASN A 603 -4.08 -2.29 28.83
C ASN A 603 -5.35 -2.51 29.67
N GLU A 604 -5.69 -1.61 30.59
CA GLU A 604 -6.93 -1.71 31.36
C GLU A 604 -8.17 -1.39 30.52
N ALA A 605 -8.10 -0.38 29.65
CA ALA A 605 -9.17 -0.07 28.70
C ALA A 605 -9.43 -1.26 27.75
N LEU A 606 -8.36 -1.86 27.20
CA LEU A 606 -8.43 -3.05 26.35
C LEU A 606 -8.97 -4.29 27.10
N ARG A 607 -8.69 -4.42 28.40
CA ARG A 607 -9.32 -5.46 29.26
C ARG A 607 -10.81 -5.23 29.48
N LYS A 608 -11.27 -3.97 29.56
CA LYS A 608 -12.71 -3.63 29.67
C LYS A 608 -13.44 -3.91 28.37
N ALA A 609 -12.94 -3.39 27.25
CA ALA A 609 -13.48 -3.65 25.91
C ALA A 609 -13.56 -5.16 25.57
N ARG A 610 -12.60 -5.98 25.99
CA ARG A 610 -12.66 -7.45 25.83
C ARG A 610 -13.80 -8.09 26.63
N LYS A 611 -14.08 -7.64 27.86
CA LYS A 611 -15.21 -8.13 28.66
C LYS A 611 -16.55 -7.71 28.06
N GLU A 612 -16.64 -6.48 27.58
CA GLU A 612 -17.83 -5.96 26.89
C GLU A 612 -18.11 -6.75 25.60
N ASN A 613 -17.08 -7.07 24.81
CA ASN A 613 -17.23 -7.93 23.64
C ASN A 613 -17.69 -9.35 24.00
N GLN A 614 -17.17 -9.96 25.07
CA GLN A 614 -17.62 -11.27 25.53
C GLN A 614 -19.10 -11.23 25.97
N GLN A 615 -19.51 -10.21 26.73
CA GLN A 615 -20.91 -10.03 27.13
C GLN A 615 -21.83 -9.84 25.91
N LEU A 616 -21.39 -9.09 24.90
CA LEU A 616 -22.14 -8.93 23.65
C LEU A 616 -22.26 -10.27 22.90
N GLN A 617 -21.21 -11.08 22.83
CA GLN A 617 -21.26 -12.44 22.26
C GLN A 617 -22.27 -13.33 23.01
N GLU A 618 -22.21 -13.35 24.34
CA GLU A 618 -23.17 -14.08 25.19
C GLU A 618 -24.63 -13.64 24.93
N THR A 619 -24.88 -12.32 24.76
CA THR A 619 -26.23 -11.83 24.40
C THR A 619 -26.67 -12.21 22.98
N ILE A 620 -25.74 -12.30 22.02
CA ILE A 620 -26.03 -12.71 20.64
C ILE A 620 -26.39 -14.20 20.59
N GLU A 621 -25.65 -15.06 21.31
CA GLU A 621 -25.98 -16.49 21.45
C GLU A 621 -27.35 -16.70 22.11
N GLU A 622 -27.66 -15.91 23.16
CA GLU A 622 -28.98 -15.89 23.80
C GLU A 622 -30.11 -15.49 22.84
N LEU A 623 -29.89 -14.50 21.97
CA LEU A 623 -30.87 -14.06 20.98
C LEU A 623 -31.06 -15.09 19.87
N GLN A 624 -29.97 -15.64 19.31
CA GLN A 624 -30.03 -16.72 18.31
C GLN A 624 -30.80 -17.93 18.84
N LYS A 625 -30.61 -18.30 20.11
CA LYS A 625 -31.38 -19.36 20.76
C LYS A 625 -32.88 -19.02 20.86
N ARG A 626 -33.24 -17.79 21.26
CA ARG A 626 -34.64 -17.33 21.31
C ARG A 626 -35.30 -17.32 19.92
N ASP A 627 -34.55 -16.99 18.87
CA ASP A 627 -35.03 -17.03 17.49
C ASP A 627 -35.25 -18.46 16.99
N LEU A 628 -34.34 -19.39 17.29
CA LEU A 628 -34.51 -20.82 17.00
C LEU A 628 -35.73 -21.40 17.73
N ASP A 629 -35.87 -21.15 19.04
CA ASP A 629 -37.05 -21.56 19.82
C ASP A 629 -38.35 -20.98 19.23
N SER A 630 -38.31 -19.75 18.73
CA SER A 630 -39.45 -19.07 18.09
C SER A 630 -39.75 -19.63 16.69
N ALA A 631 -38.73 -20.01 15.92
CA ALA A 631 -38.90 -20.69 14.63
C ALA A 631 -39.49 -22.09 14.80
N HIS A 632 -39.02 -22.86 15.80
CA HIS A 632 -39.59 -24.16 16.14
C HIS A 632 -41.06 -24.05 16.57
N LYS A 633 -41.42 -23.05 17.38
CA LYS A 633 -42.82 -22.77 17.75
C LYS A 633 -43.67 -22.42 16.51
N LYS A 634 -43.21 -21.49 15.66
CA LYS A 634 -43.89 -21.13 14.40
C LYS A 634 -44.13 -22.35 13.50
N LYS A 635 -43.14 -23.23 13.36
CA LYS A 635 -43.31 -24.48 12.62
C LYS A 635 -44.36 -25.37 13.28
N SER A 636 -44.25 -25.65 14.58
CA SER A 636 -45.22 -26.51 15.27
C SER A 636 -46.66 -25.99 15.22
N SER A 637 -46.86 -24.67 15.21
CA SER A 637 -48.19 -24.07 15.00
C SER A 637 -48.67 -24.23 13.55
N ARG A 638 -47.77 -24.17 12.56
CA ARG A 638 -48.14 -24.41 11.16
C ARG A 638 -48.45 -25.88 10.88
N ASP A 639 -47.63 -26.79 11.37
CA ASP A 639 -47.86 -28.24 11.31
C ASP A 639 -49.22 -28.63 11.94
N GLU A 640 -49.76 -27.83 12.87
CA GLU A 640 -51.09 -28.00 13.47
C GLU A 640 -52.21 -27.34 12.65
N ILE A 641 -51.99 -26.15 12.08
CA ILE A 641 -52.93 -25.52 11.14
C ILE A 641 -53.17 -26.43 9.93
N ASP A 642 -52.11 -27.01 9.37
CA ASP A 642 -52.21 -27.90 8.20
C ASP A 642 -53.08 -29.15 8.53
N ARG A 643 -52.97 -29.72 9.74
CA ARG A 643 -53.84 -30.82 10.24
C ARG A 643 -55.29 -30.39 10.42
N LEU A 644 -55.52 -29.19 10.98
CA LEU A 644 -56.86 -28.64 11.18
C LEU A 644 -57.53 -28.33 9.84
N GLU A 645 -56.77 -27.87 8.85
CA GLU A 645 -57.24 -27.74 7.46
C GLU A 645 -57.61 -29.09 6.85
N GLU A 646 -56.78 -30.14 7.01
CA GLU A 646 -57.11 -31.49 6.52
C GLU A 646 -58.38 -32.04 7.17
N SER A 647 -58.52 -31.89 8.50
CA SER A 647 -59.73 -32.27 9.23
C SER A 647 -60.96 -31.47 8.78
N ASN A 648 -60.81 -30.18 8.47
CA ASN A 648 -61.90 -29.37 7.95
C ASN A 648 -62.28 -29.80 6.52
N LYS A 649 -61.29 -30.13 5.67
CA LYS A 649 -61.51 -30.68 4.32
C LYS A 649 -62.29 -32.01 4.36
N THR A 650 -61.99 -32.92 5.31
CA THR A 650 -62.75 -34.17 5.46
C THR A 650 -64.16 -33.93 6.00
N LEU A 651 -64.32 -33.16 7.08
CA LEU A 651 -65.63 -32.80 7.64
C LEU A 651 -66.54 -32.09 6.61
N ASN A 652 -65.98 -31.23 5.77
CA ASN A 652 -66.70 -30.55 4.69
C ASN A 652 -67.13 -31.53 3.58
N ALA A 653 -66.32 -32.56 3.28
CA ALA A 653 -66.69 -33.65 2.37
C ALA A 653 -67.79 -34.56 2.95
N GLU A 654 -67.71 -34.90 4.23
CA GLU A 654 -68.76 -35.63 4.95
C GLU A 654 -70.08 -34.83 5.01
N LEU A 655 -70.00 -33.53 5.29
CA LEU A 655 -71.14 -32.62 5.28
C LEU A 655 -71.78 -32.51 3.89
N LYS A 656 -70.99 -32.54 2.80
CA LYS A 656 -71.51 -32.60 1.42
C LYS A 656 -72.17 -33.94 1.09
N LEU A 657 -71.64 -35.06 1.62
CA LEU A 657 -72.29 -36.37 1.50
C LEU A 657 -73.59 -36.44 2.32
N ALA A 658 -73.64 -35.81 3.50
CA ALA A 658 -74.83 -35.68 4.31
C ALA A 658 -75.91 -34.84 3.61
N HIS A 659 -75.54 -33.69 3.01
CA HIS A 659 -76.46 -32.89 2.19
C HIS A 659 -77.02 -33.68 1.02
N ARG A 660 -76.18 -34.36 0.21
CA ARG A 660 -76.65 -35.25 -0.87
C ARG A 660 -77.58 -36.37 -0.39
N ARG A 661 -77.37 -36.89 0.82
CA ARG A 661 -78.23 -37.90 1.41
C ARG A 661 -79.57 -37.32 1.88
N ILE A 662 -79.57 -36.09 2.38
CA ILE A 662 -80.79 -35.33 2.71
C ILE A 662 -81.55 -34.98 1.42
N GLU A 663 -80.88 -34.45 0.40
CA GLU A 663 -81.43 -34.18 -0.95
C GLU A 663 -82.06 -35.44 -1.55
N SER A 664 -81.37 -36.59 -1.49
CA SER A 664 -81.90 -37.87 -1.99
C SER A 664 -83.09 -38.39 -1.18
N LEU A 665 -83.17 -38.12 0.12
CA LEU A 665 -84.33 -38.46 0.95
C LEU A 665 -85.50 -37.49 0.71
N GLN A 666 -85.22 -36.20 0.51
CA GLN A 666 -86.21 -35.19 0.13
C GLN A 666 -86.79 -35.49 -1.26
N ALA A 667 -85.95 -35.89 -2.23
CA ALA A 667 -86.39 -36.33 -3.55
C ALA A 667 -87.34 -37.54 -3.45
N ALA A 668 -86.95 -38.59 -2.71
CA ALA A 668 -87.79 -39.77 -2.50
C ALA A 668 -89.10 -39.45 -1.73
N LEU A 669 -89.07 -38.49 -0.79
CA LEU A 669 -90.27 -37.99 -0.12
C LEU A 669 -91.16 -37.17 -1.08
N SER A 670 -90.58 -36.42 -2.02
CA SER A 670 -91.34 -35.68 -3.03
C SER A 670 -91.95 -36.58 -4.12
N GLU A 671 -91.28 -37.67 -4.52
CA GLU A 671 -91.91 -38.73 -5.33
C GLU A 671 -93.05 -39.42 -4.56
N GLY A 672 -92.90 -39.57 -3.24
CA GLY A 672 -93.96 -40.06 -2.34
C GLY A 672 -95.09 -39.06 -2.05
N LEU A 673 -94.95 -37.80 -2.47
CA LEU A 673 -95.94 -36.72 -2.33
C LEU A 673 -96.49 -36.26 -3.69
N GLY A 674 -96.35 -37.09 -4.72
CA GLY A 674 -96.82 -36.84 -6.09
C GLY A 674 -98.34 -36.87 -6.30
N ASP A 675 -99.16 -36.62 -5.27
CA ASP A 675 -100.60 -36.32 -5.42
C ASP A 675 -101.20 -35.63 -4.16
N GLU A 676 -100.88 -34.34 -3.92
CA GLU A 676 -101.88 -33.30 -3.62
C GLU A 676 -101.30 -31.87 -3.45
N SER A 677 -101.89 -30.91 -4.17
CA SER A 677 -101.96 -29.45 -3.89
C SER A 677 -100.71 -28.54 -3.98
N ASP A 678 -100.95 -27.33 -4.53
CA ASP A 678 -100.06 -26.17 -4.50
C ASP A 678 -99.87 -25.59 -3.09
N ALA A 679 -98.66 -25.14 -2.73
CA ALA A 679 -98.42 -23.84 -2.05
C ALA A 679 -96.92 -23.50 -1.86
N GLU A 680 -96.60 -22.22 -2.06
CA GLU A 680 -95.62 -21.39 -1.34
C GLU A 680 -94.23 -21.98 -0.96
N SER A 681 -93.25 -21.71 -1.83
CA SER A 681 -91.83 -21.63 -1.46
C SER A 681 -91.52 -20.37 -0.61
N GLU A 682 -90.37 -20.38 0.05
CA GLU A 682 -89.71 -19.28 0.79
C GLU A 682 -90.21 -18.96 2.23
N SER A 683 -89.59 -19.60 3.23
CA SER A 683 -89.11 -18.89 4.42
C SER A 683 -87.99 -19.61 5.19
N GLU A 684 -87.13 -18.80 5.80
CA GLU A 684 -86.15 -19.10 6.86
C GLU A 684 -85.17 -20.30 6.68
N ARG A 685 -83.99 -19.98 6.14
CA ARG A 685 -82.77 -20.17 6.94
C ARG A 685 -81.96 -18.88 7.05
N LEU A 686 -81.89 -18.39 8.28
CA LEU A 686 -81.04 -17.29 8.73
C LEU A 686 -79.58 -17.74 8.86
N LEU A 687 -78.66 -16.75 8.77
CA LEU A 687 -77.24 -16.79 9.17
C LEU A 687 -76.27 -17.64 8.31
N ASP A 688 -75.72 -16.98 7.29
CA ASP A 688 -74.29 -17.05 6.91
C ASP A 688 -73.73 -15.67 7.26
N ASP A 689 -73.19 -15.49 8.47
CA ASP A 689 -71.79 -15.68 8.86
C ASP A 689 -70.79 -14.89 7.98
N GLY A 690 -69.98 -13.94 8.49
CA GLY A 690 -69.91 -13.41 9.86
C GLY A 690 -68.47 -13.19 10.36
N ARG A 691 -67.46 -13.76 9.70
CA ARG A 691 -66.06 -13.28 9.74
C ARG A 691 -65.23 -13.67 8.52
N SER A 692 -64.57 -12.67 7.95
CA SER A 692 -63.24 -12.83 7.36
C SER A 692 -62.24 -12.06 8.22
N THR A 693 -61.42 -12.77 9.00
CA THR A 693 -60.18 -12.30 9.64
C THR A 693 -59.52 -13.50 10.35
N GLY A 694 -58.24 -13.75 10.08
CA GLY A 694 -57.47 -14.89 10.56
C GLY A 694 -56.23 -15.12 9.71
#